data_AF-A0A316ALM3-F1
#
_entry.id   AF-A0A316ALM3-F1
#
_cell.length_a   1.000
_cell.length_b   1.000
_cell.length_c   1.000
_cell.angle_alpha   90.00
_cell.angle_beta   90.00
_cell.angle_gamma   90.00
#
_symmetry.space_group_name_H-M   'P 1'
#
loop_
_entity.id
_entity.type
_entity.pdbx_description
1 polymer ?
#
loop_
_entity_poly.entity_id
_entity_poly.type
_entity_poly.pdbx_seq_one_letter_code
_entity_poly.pdbx_strand_id
1 'polypeptide(L)'
;MRKKWNQQQKYYFSDRLKKQLNQIPNYPLTIVEAPSGFGKTTAVQEYLKENLPHGACEYWYTCLGESAPAAWLSICELFSNINDKTADGLRSLKMPTMDTLFYMVTYIRDIHCHEETYLIIDNYQLVNCEIPCELMSVFSMHGNPNLHMIFITQQMNAVHQFSILNNNIYTIDSSAFFLDKEGTSNLFRMEGIHLNNEEVEKIYMSTEGWVSAIRLQIINYIESGSFDHTADIVHLVETAIWNRLEPEEQEFLFSVSIMESFSVRQASIMMEVEMLPEHINHLLKYNEFIRYIPDQHQYGIHSILRDYLLNRFYHEQPQEYQNVIFRKAGHAYAAISKYCPAAHFYYQVKDFDAILSLPFTCEYFEQHKDEYKPEFIETIIKDCPEDTICKYPFTLLAFGYQTYTCGQFEAYYELCRLLCLTIEKGVGFHQDELRKIKGEYMLLASMTDFNDLNKLKERHKTAWKALGGSSTIVKRGSLWGFATISVFNILWRKSGQLDCTLQQMDEMTAVFRKMTGGYGAGARNMLRAEVMLMRGEDDEAEILCHKALYEARSYKQTSLCLCAELTFARIAILRGDVEGYSTAIRNIQDYANQNIDLMILRIAEHCLSVISLLLDIKDYVAPWFYDLESIKKLLPAPVVPLAQILQLRLLLMDKRYNEFYGACQLALDTSKNSTGNIQYMIAQVYQLIYLAIAKHNNGKPLEAQQYLREALEAALPDQIYLPFAQQEHMEELFSLGCRNDSFTALMELCKRQRKGVSIIRKAIIQDKSPLTPREREMAQLAKERLSAKEIADKLYISEMTVKATLRSVYSKLDIHSKAELLTKKF
;
A
#
# COMPACT_ATOMS: atom_id res chain seq x y z
N MET A 1 -40.48 41.02 -23.47
CA MET A 1 -39.55 41.97 -22.82
C MET A 1 -39.00 41.35 -21.55
N ARG A 2 -37.89 40.60 -21.63
CA ARG A 2 -37.22 39.98 -20.48
C ARG A 2 -36.34 41.05 -19.81
N LYS A 3 -36.73 41.53 -18.63
CA LYS A 3 -35.90 42.45 -17.83
C LYS A 3 -34.63 41.70 -17.40
N LYS A 4 -33.47 42.23 -17.80
CA LYS A 4 -32.17 41.91 -17.22
C LYS A 4 -32.22 42.24 -15.72
N TRP A 5 -32.33 41.22 -14.88
CA TRP A 5 -32.03 41.34 -13.46
C TRP A 5 -30.55 40.99 -13.22
N ASN A 6 -29.93 41.71 -12.30
CA ASN A 6 -28.49 41.71 -12.00
C ASN A 6 -27.94 40.28 -11.79
N GLN A 7 -26.96 39.90 -12.61
CA GLN A 7 -26.22 38.63 -12.56
C GLN A 7 -25.21 38.52 -11.39
N GLN A 8 -25.36 39.27 -10.30
CA GLN A 8 -24.27 39.43 -9.32
C GLN A 8 -24.32 38.53 -8.07
N GLN A 9 -25.41 37.83 -7.76
CA GLN A 9 -25.42 36.83 -6.67
C GLN A 9 -26.23 35.59 -7.08
N LYS A 10 -25.54 34.48 -7.33
CA LYS A 10 -26.15 33.20 -7.78
C LYS A 10 -26.53 32.29 -6.60
N TYR A 11 -25.97 32.51 -5.42
CA TYR A 11 -26.10 31.64 -4.24
C TYR A 11 -26.54 32.42 -2.99
N TYR A 12 -27.43 31.83 -2.19
CA TYR A 12 -27.83 32.36 -0.88
C TYR A 12 -27.17 31.53 0.22
N PHE A 13 -26.46 32.19 1.15
CA PHE A 13 -25.96 31.58 2.38
C PHE A 13 -26.59 32.28 3.59
N SER A 14 -27.12 31.50 4.53
CA SER A 14 -27.69 32.02 5.78
C SER A 14 -26.62 32.70 6.64
N ASP A 15 -27.02 33.66 7.47
CA ASP A 15 -26.10 34.30 8.42
C ASP A 15 -25.46 33.30 9.37
N ARG A 16 -26.19 32.22 9.68
CA ARG A 16 -25.66 31.08 10.44
C ARG A 16 -24.50 30.42 9.71
N LEU A 17 -24.70 30.02 8.45
CA LEU A 17 -23.67 29.36 7.66
C LEU A 17 -22.46 30.28 7.43
N LYS A 18 -22.70 31.55 7.09
CA LYS A 18 -21.64 32.56 6.95
C LYS A 18 -20.80 32.69 8.21
N LYS A 19 -21.43 32.73 9.39
CA LYS A 19 -20.71 32.78 10.68
C LYS A 19 -19.83 31.55 10.92
N GLN A 20 -20.29 30.37 10.52
CA GLN A 20 -19.50 29.13 10.64
C GLN A 20 -18.33 29.13 9.64
N LEU A 21 -18.57 29.48 8.37
CA LEU A 21 -17.54 29.54 7.33
C LEU A 21 -16.44 30.57 7.68
N ASN A 22 -16.81 31.71 8.26
CA ASN A 22 -15.86 32.74 8.73
C ASN A 22 -14.92 32.27 9.85
N GLN A 23 -15.12 31.07 10.43
CA GLN A 23 -14.18 30.49 11.38
C GLN A 23 -13.04 29.73 10.71
N ILE A 24 -13.13 29.38 9.42
CA ILE A 24 -12.14 28.55 8.72
C ILE A 24 -10.68 29.05 8.93
N PRO A 25 -10.36 30.35 8.81
CA PRO A 25 -8.99 30.85 9.00
C PRO A 25 -8.47 30.76 10.44
N ASN A 26 -9.34 30.51 11.43
CA ASN A 26 -8.95 30.42 12.83
C ASN A 26 -8.48 29.02 13.24
N TYR A 27 -8.57 28.04 12.34
CA TYR A 27 -8.28 26.64 12.65
C TYR A 27 -7.31 26.02 11.64
N PRO A 28 -6.38 25.16 12.10
CA PRO A 28 -5.53 24.34 11.23
C PRO A 28 -6.33 23.46 10.27
N LEU A 29 -7.43 22.87 10.77
CA LEU A 29 -8.27 21.98 9.98
C LEU A 29 -9.76 22.25 10.26
N THR A 30 -10.54 22.37 9.19
CA THR A 30 -12.00 22.44 9.24
C THR A 30 -12.61 21.21 8.57
N ILE A 31 -13.55 20.56 9.24
CA ILE A 31 -14.37 19.49 8.68
C ILE A 31 -15.74 20.08 8.35
N VAL A 32 -16.16 19.94 7.09
CA VAL A 32 -17.49 20.31 6.63
C VAL A 32 -18.28 19.02 6.39
N GLU A 33 -19.12 18.66 7.35
CA GLU A 33 -19.80 17.37 7.42
C GLU A 33 -21.32 17.55 7.35
N ALA A 34 -21.93 17.03 6.29
CA ALA A 34 -23.37 17.00 6.12
C ALA A 34 -23.74 15.93 5.10
N PRO A 35 -24.99 15.44 5.05
CA PRO A 35 -25.45 14.54 4.01
C PRO A 35 -25.27 15.15 2.60
N SER A 36 -25.42 14.32 1.58
CA SER A 36 -25.43 14.81 0.20
C SER A 36 -26.53 15.85 -0.03
N GLY A 37 -26.30 16.83 -0.91
CA GLY A 37 -27.30 17.85 -1.23
C GLY A 37 -27.36 19.07 -0.32
N PHE A 38 -26.58 19.08 0.76
CA PHE A 38 -26.56 20.23 1.65
C PHE A 38 -25.76 21.43 1.11
N GLY A 39 -25.17 21.32 -0.09
CA GLY A 39 -24.44 22.43 -0.72
C GLY A 39 -23.04 22.69 -0.13
N LYS A 40 -22.44 21.71 0.57
CA LYS A 40 -21.13 21.84 1.24
C LYS A 40 -20.03 22.37 0.33
N THR A 41 -19.80 21.69 -0.80
CA THR A 41 -18.82 22.09 -1.81
C THR A 41 -19.05 23.52 -2.28
N THR A 42 -20.29 23.84 -2.69
CA THR A 42 -20.64 25.18 -3.17
C THR A 42 -20.41 26.25 -2.11
N ALA A 43 -20.75 25.95 -0.85
CA ALA A 43 -20.56 26.87 0.26
C ALA A 43 -19.09 27.18 0.52
N VAL A 44 -18.22 26.16 0.54
CA VAL A 44 -16.77 26.34 0.72
C VAL A 44 -16.17 27.09 -0.48
N GLN A 45 -16.52 26.69 -1.70
CA GLN A 45 -15.96 27.28 -2.92
C GLN A 45 -16.31 28.77 -3.06
N GLU A 46 -17.58 29.15 -2.85
CA GLU A 46 -17.98 30.56 -2.93
C GLU A 46 -17.46 31.37 -1.74
N TYR A 47 -17.38 30.77 -0.54
CA TYR A 47 -16.75 31.42 0.61
C TYR A 47 -15.29 31.80 0.32
N LEU A 48 -14.50 30.86 -0.19
CA LEU A 48 -13.09 31.11 -0.51
C LEU A 48 -12.98 32.20 -1.60
N LYS A 49 -13.77 32.08 -2.67
CA LYS A 49 -13.78 33.07 -3.76
C LYS A 49 -14.10 34.51 -3.31
N GLU A 50 -14.96 34.68 -2.32
CA GLU A 50 -15.36 36.01 -1.81
C GLU A 50 -14.46 36.54 -0.68
N ASN A 51 -13.84 35.66 0.12
CA ASN A 51 -13.19 36.03 1.38
C ASN A 51 -11.67 35.78 1.43
N LEU A 52 -11.07 35.18 0.38
CA LEU A 52 -9.63 34.98 0.32
C LEU A 52 -8.87 36.32 0.32
N PRO A 53 -7.85 36.47 1.19
CA PRO A 53 -6.95 37.63 1.15
C PRO A 53 -6.21 37.77 -0.19
N HIS A 54 -5.82 38.99 -0.55
CA HIS A 54 -4.98 39.21 -1.72
C HIS A 54 -3.64 38.48 -1.58
N GLY A 55 -3.36 37.54 -2.49
CA GLY A 55 -2.13 36.72 -2.49
C GLY A 55 -2.29 35.33 -1.87
N ALA A 56 -3.46 35.00 -1.33
CA ALA A 56 -3.72 33.67 -0.79
C ALA A 56 -3.72 32.58 -1.88
N CYS A 57 -3.23 31.40 -1.53
CA CYS A 57 -3.18 30.23 -2.40
C CYS A 57 -4.34 29.27 -2.09
N GLU A 58 -5.00 28.77 -3.12
CA GLU A 58 -6.06 27.77 -3.01
C GLU A 58 -5.72 26.55 -3.88
N TYR A 59 -5.71 25.37 -3.28
CA TYR A 59 -5.54 24.12 -4.00
C TYR A 59 -6.66 23.15 -3.63
N TRP A 60 -7.26 22.54 -4.64
CA TRP A 60 -8.46 21.71 -4.49
C TRP A 60 -8.25 20.31 -5.05
N TYR A 61 -8.62 19.29 -4.28
CA TYR A 61 -8.71 17.91 -4.73
C TYR A 61 -10.12 17.38 -4.45
N THR A 62 -10.74 16.73 -5.43
CA THR A 62 -12.06 16.07 -5.26
C THR A 62 -11.89 14.57 -5.50
N CYS A 63 -12.21 13.76 -4.50
CA CYS A 63 -12.20 12.30 -4.62
C CYS A 63 -13.44 11.82 -5.40
N LEU A 64 -13.22 10.95 -6.39
CA LEU A 64 -14.26 10.43 -7.29
C LEU A 64 -14.48 8.92 -7.14
N GLY A 65 -14.05 8.36 -6.01
CA GLY A 65 -14.12 6.91 -5.75
C GLY A 65 -12.98 6.13 -6.39
N GLU A 66 -11.85 6.78 -6.67
CA GLU A 66 -10.62 6.04 -6.97
C GLU A 66 -10.18 5.17 -5.78
N SER A 67 -9.28 4.22 -6.02
CA SER A 67 -8.76 3.39 -4.93
C SER A 67 -8.07 4.25 -3.86
N ALA A 68 -8.09 3.81 -2.59
CA ALA A 68 -7.48 4.57 -1.50
C ALA A 68 -6.01 4.99 -1.79
N PRO A 69 -5.14 4.13 -2.34
CA PRO A 69 -3.78 4.55 -2.72
C PRO A 69 -3.73 5.61 -3.81
N ALA A 70 -4.62 5.54 -4.82
CA ALA A 70 -4.69 6.55 -5.87
C ALA A 70 -5.18 7.89 -5.29
N ALA A 71 -6.21 7.86 -4.45
CA ALA A 71 -6.68 9.05 -3.75
C ALA A 71 -5.59 9.68 -2.88
N TRP A 72 -4.79 8.85 -2.20
CA TRP A 72 -3.66 9.32 -1.41
C TRP A 72 -2.58 9.99 -2.25
N LEU A 73 -2.26 9.45 -3.42
CA LEU A 73 -1.30 10.10 -4.33
C LEU A 73 -1.81 11.47 -4.78
N SER A 74 -3.11 11.60 -5.07
CA SER A 74 -3.72 12.90 -5.39
C SER A 74 -3.68 13.86 -4.20
N ILE A 75 -3.90 13.37 -2.97
CA ILE A 75 -3.71 14.17 -1.76
C ILE A 75 -2.24 14.60 -1.63
N CYS A 76 -1.27 13.73 -1.90
CA CYS A 76 0.15 14.12 -1.89
C CYS A 76 0.49 15.15 -2.97
N GLU A 77 -0.13 15.05 -4.14
CA GLU A 77 0.00 16.05 -5.21
C GLU A 77 -0.59 17.41 -4.78
N LEU A 78 -1.63 17.39 -3.95
CA LEU A 78 -2.14 18.62 -3.35
C LEU A 78 -1.05 19.34 -2.54
N PHE A 79 -0.22 18.59 -1.80
CA PHE A 79 0.91 19.12 -1.03
C PHE A 79 2.12 19.54 -1.87
N SER A 80 2.30 19.04 -3.11
CA SER A 80 3.43 19.43 -3.97
C SER A 80 3.37 20.91 -4.33
N ASN A 81 2.14 21.45 -4.43
CA ASN A 81 1.92 22.86 -4.66
C ASN A 81 2.45 23.79 -3.55
N ILE A 82 2.71 23.26 -2.35
CA ILE A 82 3.23 24.00 -1.20
C ILE A 82 4.70 23.66 -0.95
N ASN A 83 5.01 22.37 -0.87
CA ASN A 83 6.33 21.88 -0.50
C ASN A 83 6.59 20.49 -1.08
N ASP A 84 7.41 20.42 -2.13
CA ASP A 84 7.80 19.17 -2.79
C ASP A 84 8.41 18.14 -1.81
N LYS A 85 9.22 18.59 -0.84
CA LYS A 85 9.84 17.69 0.14
C LYS A 85 8.78 17.04 1.05
N THR A 86 7.76 17.80 1.47
CA THR A 86 6.64 17.24 2.23
C THR A 86 5.82 16.29 1.36
N ALA A 87 5.53 16.67 0.11
CA ALA A 87 4.80 15.82 -0.82
C ALA A 87 5.53 14.49 -1.05
N ASP A 88 6.85 14.51 -1.27
CA ASP A 88 7.68 13.31 -1.44
C ASP A 88 7.72 12.46 -0.16
N GLY A 89 7.82 13.11 1.01
CA GLY A 89 7.71 12.45 2.31
C GLY A 89 6.37 11.73 2.46
N LEU A 90 5.26 12.38 2.16
CA LEU A 90 3.91 11.79 2.20
C LEU A 90 3.73 10.69 1.15
N ARG A 91 4.24 10.86 -0.08
CA ARG A 91 4.23 9.82 -1.13
C ARG A 91 4.99 8.58 -0.68
N SER A 92 6.13 8.76 0.01
CA SER A 92 6.95 7.65 0.50
C SER A 92 6.22 6.76 1.52
N LEU A 93 5.27 7.32 2.28
CA LEU A 93 4.45 6.55 3.22
C LEU A 93 3.42 5.65 2.53
N LYS A 94 3.11 5.93 1.24
CA LYS A 94 1.94 5.37 0.54
C LYS A 94 0.67 5.61 1.35
N MET A 95 -0.40 4.88 1.02
CA MET A 95 -1.66 4.96 1.74
C MET A 95 -1.43 4.80 3.26
N PRO A 96 -1.72 5.81 4.09
CA PRO A 96 -1.41 5.75 5.51
C PRO A 96 -2.23 4.68 6.24
N THR A 97 -1.55 3.98 7.13
CA THR A 97 -2.13 3.11 8.16
C THR A 97 -1.81 3.66 9.55
N MET A 98 -2.41 3.10 10.61
CA MET A 98 -2.15 3.51 12.01
C MET A 98 -0.66 3.61 12.33
N ASP A 99 0.16 2.70 11.81
CA ASP A 99 1.60 2.64 12.09
C ASP A 99 2.39 3.76 11.39
N THR A 100 1.88 4.27 10.27
CA THR A 100 2.56 5.31 9.47
C THR A 100 2.24 6.73 9.92
N LEU A 101 1.17 6.91 10.69
CA LEU A 101 0.69 8.22 11.15
C LEU A 101 1.76 9.00 11.92
N PHE A 102 2.59 8.32 12.73
CA PHE A 102 3.67 8.98 13.46
C PHE A 102 4.71 9.64 12.53
N TYR A 103 5.06 8.99 11.43
CA TYR A 103 5.99 9.54 10.43
C TYR A 103 5.35 10.68 9.65
N MET A 104 4.05 10.58 9.37
CA MET A 104 3.30 11.63 8.70
C MET A 104 3.34 12.94 9.48
N VAL A 105 3.21 12.89 10.81
CA VAL A 105 3.35 14.06 11.69
C VAL A 105 4.70 14.78 11.49
N THR A 106 5.78 14.04 11.22
CA THR A 106 7.10 14.66 10.99
C THR A 106 7.14 15.44 9.68
N TYR A 107 6.51 14.97 8.61
CA TYR A 107 6.52 15.64 7.32
C TYR A 107 5.64 16.88 7.27
N ILE A 108 4.48 16.83 7.93
CA ILE A 108 3.53 17.96 7.92
C ILE A 108 3.96 19.11 8.85
N ARG A 109 4.76 18.83 9.89
CA ARG A 109 5.31 19.87 10.78
C ARG A 109 6.39 20.73 10.14
N ASP A 110 7.02 20.21 9.08
CA ASP A 110 8.04 20.93 8.32
C ASP A 110 7.43 21.89 7.26
N ILE A 111 6.10 21.99 7.17
CA ILE A 111 5.43 22.87 6.19
C ILE A 111 5.52 24.33 6.61
N HIS A 112 6.05 25.16 5.71
CA HIS A 112 6.20 26.60 5.89
C HIS A 112 5.51 27.37 4.76
N CYS A 113 4.28 27.82 4.99
CA CYS A 113 3.54 28.73 4.12
C CYS A 113 3.81 30.19 4.52
N HIS A 114 4.25 31.03 3.57
CA HIS A 114 4.45 32.46 3.78
C HIS A 114 3.15 33.26 3.68
N GLU A 115 2.28 32.85 2.76
CA GLU A 115 0.95 33.42 2.52
C GLU A 115 -0.13 32.47 3.05
N GLU A 116 -1.32 33.02 3.29
CA GLU A 116 -2.54 32.27 3.59
C GLU A 116 -2.79 31.19 2.51
N THR A 117 -2.84 29.93 2.91
CA THR A 117 -2.90 28.78 2.01
C THR A 117 -4.01 27.84 2.42
N TYR A 118 -4.89 27.49 1.47
CA TYR A 118 -6.05 26.64 1.69
C TYR A 118 -5.91 25.35 0.89
N LEU A 119 -5.96 24.20 1.58
CA LEU A 119 -5.97 22.87 0.98
C LEU A 119 -7.33 22.22 1.16
N ILE A 120 -8.02 21.92 0.07
CA ILE A 120 -9.36 21.36 0.11
C ILE A 120 -9.35 19.91 -0.38
N ILE A 121 -9.90 19.01 0.44
CA ILE A 121 -10.15 17.62 0.09
C ILE A 121 -11.65 17.38 0.12
N ASP A 122 -12.24 17.32 -1.07
CA ASP A 122 -13.67 17.16 -1.28
C ASP A 122 -14.05 15.70 -1.52
N ASN A 123 -15.25 15.34 -1.08
CA ASN A 123 -15.76 13.97 -1.03
C ASN A 123 -14.86 12.97 -0.30
N TYR A 124 -14.29 13.38 0.84
CA TYR A 124 -13.33 12.54 1.56
C TYR A 124 -13.86 11.15 1.95
N GLN A 125 -15.18 10.99 2.13
CA GLN A 125 -15.79 9.68 2.37
C GLN A 125 -15.49 8.64 1.28
N LEU A 126 -15.22 9.08 0.05
CA LEU A 126 -14.92 8.22 -1.10
C LEU A 126 -13.46 7.75 -1.14
N VAL A 127 -12.57 8.34 -0.33
CA VAL A 127 -11.17 7.87 -0.21
C VAL A 127 -11.12 6.42 0.29
N ASN A 128 -12.15 5.97 1.02
CA ASN A 128 -12.35 4.59 1.46
C ASN A 128 -11.11 4.00 2.16
N CYS A 129 -10.51 4.78 3.05
CA CYS A 129 -9.35 4.38 3.83
C CYS A 129 -9.73 3.68 5.14
N GLU A 130 -8.82 2.87 5.65
CA GLU A 130 -9.04 2.11 6.89
C GLU A 130 -9.07 3.01 8.15
N ILE A 131 -8.43 4.19 8.10
CA ILE A 131 -8.20 5.09 9.25
C ILE A 131 -8.58 6.57 8.99
N PRO A 132 -9.81 6.85 8.55
CA PRO A 132 -10.16 8.15 7.99
C PRO A 132 -10.11 9.29 9.01
N CYS A 133 -10.48 9.04 10.26
CA CYS A 133 -10.52 10.07 11.31
C CYS A 133 -9.14 10.33 11.92
N GLU A 134 -8.34 9.28 12.11
CA GLU A 134 -6.97 9.40 12.59
C GLU A 134 -6.10 10.16 11.59
N LEU A 135 -6.34 9.96 10.29
CA LEU A 135 -5.67 10.69 9.23
C LEU A 135 -6.01 12.20 9.26
N MET A 136 -7.29 12.57 9.41
CA MET A 136 -7.69 13.97 9.63
C MET A 136 -7.05 14.56 10.89
N SER A 137 -7.01 13.79 11.97
CA SER A 137 -6.41 14.22 13.23
C SER A 137 -4.93 14.55 13.06
N VAL A 138 -4.17 13.72 12.35
CA VAL A 138 -2.76 13.99 12.03
C VAL A 138 -2.63 15.25 11.18
N PHE A 139 -3.43 15.40 10.12
CA PHE A 139 -3.38 16.60 9.28
C PHE A 139 -3.58 17.89 10.09
N SER A 140 -4.42 17.90 11.12
CA SER A 140 -4.60 19.07 12.02
C SER A 140 -3.37 19.48 12.84
N MET A 141 -2.27 18.70 12.80
CA MET A 141 -1.06 18.90 13.61
C MET A 141 0.11 19.55 12.86
N HIS A 142 -0.11 20.12 11.66
CA HIS A 142 0.95 20.77 10.87
C HIS A 142 1.57 22.00 11.56
N GLY A 143 0.82 22.70 12.42
CA GLY A 143 1.35 23.77 13.28
C GLY A 143 1.70 25.10 12.58
N ASN A 144 1.48 25.20 11.27
CA ASN A 144 1.66 26.42 10.50
C ASN A 144 0.43 27.35 10.63
N PRO A 145 0.57 28.63 11.03
CA PRO A 145 -0.57 29.53 11.23
C PRO A 145 -1.26 29.98 9.94
N ASN A 146 -0.59 29.89 8.79
CA ASN A 146 -1.10 30.36 7.49
C ASN A 146 -1.60 29.20 6.61
N LEU A 147 -1.67 27.97 7.14
CA LEU A 147 -2.16 26.81 6.40
C LEU A 147 -3.51 26.38 6.99
N HIS A 148 -4.51 26.27 6.13
CA HIS A 148 -5.87 25.86 6.50
C HIS A 148 -6.31 24.69 5.64
N MET A 149 -6.55 23.54 6.26
CA MET A 149 -7.04 22.36 5.57
C MET A 149 -8.56 22.25 5.71
N ILE A 150 -9.26 21.93 4.63
CA ILE A 150 -10.72 21.79 4.61
C ILE A 150 -11.09 20.41 4.07
N PHE A 151 -11.72 19.59 4.92
CA PHE A 151 -12.24 18.28 4.54
C PHE A 151 -13.74 18.37 4.35
N ILE A 152 -14.22 18.17 3.12
CA ILE A 152 -15.65 18.12 2.83
C ILE A 152 -16.06 16.65 2.75
N THR A 153 -16.96 16.24 3.64
CA THR A 153 -17.34 14.83 3.78
C THR A 153 -18.84 14.65 4.05
N GLN A 154 -19.33 13.43 3.80
CA GLN A 154 -20.62 12.97 4.32
C GLN A 154 -20.49 12.44 5.75
N GLN A 155 -21.63 12.16 6.39
CA GLN A 155 -21.67 11.67 7.76
C GLN A 155 -20.82 10.40 7.92
N MET A 156 -19.87 10.46 8.85
CA MET A 156 -18.98 9.33 9.16
C MET A 156 -19.59 8.47 10.28
N ASN A 157 -19.36 7.15 10.25
CA ASN A 157 -19.97 6.23 11.23
C ASN A 157 -19.62 6.62 12.67
N ALA A 158 -20.61 6.51 13.58
CA ALA A 158 -20.51 6.94 14.99
C ALA A 158 -19.33 6.32 15.78
N VAL A 159 -18.82 5.16 15.36
CA VAL A 159 -17.64 4.51 15.97
C VAL A 159 -16.37 5.35 15.78
N HIS A 160 -16.28 6.18 14.74
CA HIS A 160 -15.11 6.99 14.42
C HIS A 160 -15.18 8.44 14.97
N GLN A 161 -16.33 8.89 15.48
CA GLN A 161 -16.51 10.26 15.96
C GLN A 161 -15.76 10.55 17.29
N PHE A 162 -15.43 9.53 18.08
CA PHE A 162 -14.71 9.70 19.36
C PHE A 162 -13.26 10.18 19.19
N SER A 163 -12.66 10.03 17.99
CA SER A 163 -11.27 10.43 17.70
C SER A 163 -11.10 11.88 17.23
N ILE A 164 -12.19 12.61 16.98
CA ILE A 164 -12.19 13.95 16.33
C ILE A 164 -12.19 15.10 17.36
N LEU A 165 -12.37 14.83 18.66
CA LEU A 165 -12.33 15.84 19.73
C LEU A 165 -10.90 16.37 19.95
N ASN A 166 -10.47 17.27 19.07
CA ASN A 166 -9.17 17.95 19.08
C ASN A 166 -9.41 19.46 18.92
N ASN A 167 -8.73 20.29 19.73
CA ASN A 167 -8.86 21.76 19.66
C ASN A 167 -8.38 22.37 18.33
N ASN A 168 -7.62 21.62 17.53
CA ASN A 168 -7.15 22.06 16.22
C ASN A 168 -8.15 21.82 15.09
N ILE A 169 -9.28 21.16 15.37
CA ILE A 169 -10.29 20.81 14.39
C ILE A 169 -11.57 21.59 14.66
N TYR A 170 -12.08 22.28 13.65
CA TYR A 170 -13.38 22.91 13.68
C TYR A 170 -14.36 22.16 12.79
N THR A 171 -15.55 21.84 13.30
CA THR A 171 -16.55 21.08 12.54
C THR A 171 -17.76 21.95 12.23
N ILE A 172 -18.09 22.07 10.94
CA ILE A 172 -19.34 22.62 10.43
C ILE A 172 -20.26 21.45 10.11
N ASP A 173 -21.19 21.17 11.01
CA ASP A 173 -22.14 20.07 10.86
C ASP A 173 -23.36 20.43 9.98
N SER A 174 -24.20 19.43 9.71
CA SER A 174 -25.40 19.57 8.87
C SER A 174 -26.37 20.64 9.36
N SER A 175 -26.39 20.95 10.67
CA SER A 175 -27.32 21.92 11.23
C SER A 175 -27.04 23.35 10.74
N ALA A 176 -25.80 23.66 10.33
CA ALA A 176 -25.42 24.95 9.78
C ALA A 176 -26.00 25.23 8.38
N PHE A 177 -26.34 24.17 7.64
CA PHE A 177 -26.73 24.23 6.24
C PHE A 177 -28.25 24.35 6.01
N PHE A 178 -29.07 24.16 7.05
CA PHE A 178 -30.51 24.38 6.95
C PHE A 178 -30.83 25.88 6.87
N LEU A 179 -31.70 26.23 5.92
CA LEU A 179 -32.29 27.56 5.83
C LEU A 179 -33.47 27.66 6.77
N ASP A 180 -33.56 28.74 7.52
CA ASP A 180 -34.78 29.10 8.24
C ASP A 180 -35.84 29.65 7.27
N LYS A 181 -37.04 29.94 7.78
CA LYS A 181 -38.16 30.47 6.97
C LYS A 181 -37.79 31.76 6.25
N GLU A 182 -37.01 32.63 6.89
CA GLU A 182 -36.53 33.87 6.29
C GLU A 182 -35.54 33.60 5.16
N GLY A 183 -34.58 32.69 5.38
CA GLY A 183 -33.62 32.24 4.38
C GLY A 183 -34.27 31.57 3.18
N THR A 184 -35.28 30.73 3.40
CA THR A 184 -36.11 30.16 2.34
C THR A 184 -36.77 31.28 1.53
N SER A 185 -37.43 32.24 2.17
CA SER A 185 -38.05 33.38 1.47
C SER A 185 -37.03 34.19 0.66
N ASN A 186 -35.84 34.44 1.21
CA ASN A 186 -34.78 35.19 0.53
C ASN A 186 -34.25 34.44 -0.70
N LEU A 187 -34.08 33.12 -0.61
CA LEU A 187 -33.66 32.31 -1.76
C LEU A 187 -34.68 32.36 -2.90
N PHE A 188 -35.99 32.28 -2.61
CA PHE A 188 -37.04 32.47 -3.63
C PHE A 188 -37.02 33.88 -4.24
N ARG A 189 -36.77 34.92 -3.42
CA ARG A 189 -36.69 36.31 -3.91
C ARG A 189 -35.52 36.53 -4.87
N MET A 190 -34.40 35.83 -4.70
CA MET A 190 -33.27 35.90 -5.63
C MET A 190 -33.65 35.43 -7.04
N GLU A 191 -34.60 34.50 -7.13
CA GLU A 191 -35.17 33.99 -8.39
C GLU A 191 -36.41 34.81 -8.85
N GLY A 192 -36.73 35.90 -8.14
CA GLY A 192 -37.85 36.79 -8.45
C GLY A 192 -39.23 36.28 -8.03
N ILE A 193 -39.28 35.29 -7.13
CA ILE A 193 -40.51 34.73 -6.59
C ILE A 193 -40.77 35.32 -5.20
N HIS A 194 -41.95 35.91 -5.01
CA HIS A 194 -42.37 36.45 -3.71
C HIS A 194 -43.39 35.52 -3.06
N LEU A 195 -42.94 34.78 -2.04
CA LEU A 195 -43.79 33.89 -1.25
C LEU A 195 -44.60 34.67 -0.21
N ASN A 196 -45.86 34.28 -0.02
CA ASN A 196 -46.65 34.69 1.14
C ASN A 196 -46.34 33.81 2.37
N ASN A 197 -46.80 34.23 3.56
CA ASN A 197 -46.48 33.53 4.81
C ASN A 197 -46.98 32.08 4.86
N GLU A 198 -48.12 31.76 4.25
CA GLU A 198 -48.66 30.40 4.20
C GLU A 198 -47.85 29.50 3.26
N GLU A 199 -47.38 30.04 2.13
CA GLU A 199 -46.52 29.33 1.17
C GLU A 199 -45.15 29.03 1.79
N VAL A 200 -44.53 30.01 2.47
CA VAL A 200 -43.28 29.79 3.21
C VAL A 200 -43.45 28.69 4.25
N GLU A 201 -44.55 28.69 5.01
CA GLU A 201 -44.82 27.67 6.03
C GLU A 201 -44.93 26.27 5.40
N LYS A 202 -45.72 26.12 4.34
CA LYS A 202 -45.91 24.83 3.67
C LYS A 202 -44.63 24.31 3.02
N ILE A 203 -43.87 25.19 2.34
CA ILE A 203 -42.58 24.83 1.75
C ILE A 203 -41.60 24.41 2.85
N TYR A 204 -41.52 25.17 3.94
CA TYR A 204 -40.66 24.83 5.06
C TYR A 204 -41.04 23.49 5.70
N MET A 205 -42.33 23.20 5.87
CA MET A 205 -42.80 21.89 6.39
C MET A 205 -42.43 20.72 5.46
N SER A 206 -42.45 20.93 4.13
CA SER A 206 -42.09 19.88 3.16
C SER A 206 -40.59 19.71 2.92
N THR A 207 -39.78 20.74 3.20
CA THR A 207 -38.34 20.77 2.87
C THR A 207 -37.44 20.79 4.10
N GLU A 208 -37.98 21.12 5.27
CA GLU A 208 -37.28 21.34 6.54
C GLU A 208 -36.08 22.31 6.44
N GLY A 209 -36.08 23.20 5.44
CA GLY A 209 -34.96 24.12 5.21
C GLY A 209 -33.81 23.54 4.38
N TRP A 210 -33.94 22.32 3.87
CA TRP A 210 -32.90 21.67 3.06
C TRP A 210 -32.78 22.32 1.68
N VAL A 211 -31.60 22.86 1.37
CA VAL A 211 -31.36 23.68 0.18
C VAL A 211 -31.69 22.96 -1.13
N SER A 212 -31.40 21.66 -1.27
CA SER A 212 -31.74 20.91 -2.48
C SER A 212 -33.25 20.76 -2.67
N ALA A 213 -34.01 20.42 -1.63
CA ALA A 213 -35.48 20.34 -1.76
C ALA A 213 -36.09 21.72 -2.03
N ILE A 214 -35.56 22.79 -1.42
CA ILE A 214 -35.99 24.16 -1.73
C ILE A 214 -35.70 24.52 -3.19
N ARG A 215 -34.50 24.19 -3.70
CA ARG A 215 -34.14 24.39 -5.12
C ARG A 215 -35.06 23.61 -6.06
N LEU A 216 -35.40 22.37 -5.72
CA LEU A 216 -36.37 21.59 -6.50
C LEU A 216 -37.76 22.24 -6.50
N GLN A 217 -38.21 22.81 -5.37
CA GLN A 217 -39.47 23.57 -5.31
C GLN A 217 -39.44 24.86 -6.14
N ILE A 218 -38.32 25.59 -6.14
CA ILE A 218 -38.11 26.76 -6.99
C ILE A 218 -38.21 26.37 -8.46
N ILE A 219 -37.44 25.35 -8.87
CA ILE A 219 -37.44 24.84 -10.24
C ILE A 219 -38.86 24.37 -10.60
N ASN A 220 -39.55 23.69 -9.68
CA ASN A 220 -40.93 23.29 -9.89
C ASN A 220 -41.83 24.49 -10.23
N TYR A 221 -41.82 25.50 -9.35
CA TYR A 221 -42.65 26.70 -9.45
C TYR A 221 -42.37 27.56 -10.69
N ILE A 222 -41.10 27.72 -11.08
CA ILE A 222 -40.72 28.53 -12.25
C ILE A 222 -41.39 28.00 -13.53
N GLU A 223 -41.53 26.68 -13.65
CA GLU A 223 -42.11 26.04 -14.84
C GLU A 223 -43.62 25.78 -14.70
N SER A 224 -44.11 25.34 -13.54
CA SER A 224 -45.52 24.94 -13.36
C SER A 224 -46.43 26.04 -12.82
N GLY A 225 -45.85 27.07 -12.19
CA GLY A 225 -46.58 28.13 -11.48
C GLY A 225 -47.19 27.70 -10.13
N SER A 226 -46.94 26.47 -9.66
CA SER A 226 -47.45 25.95 -8.38
C SER A 226 -46.38 25.22 -7.58
N PHE A 227 -46.57 25.17 -6.26
CA PHE A 227 -45.71 24.42 -5.33
C PHE A 227 -46.26 23.03 -5.08
N ASP A 228 -45.38 22.08 -4.77
CA ASP A 228 -45.79 20.74 -4.36
C ASP A 228 -45.54 20.53 -2.87
N HIS A 229 -46.53 20.93 -2.07
CA HIS A 229 -46.40 20.98 -0.60
C HIS A 229 -46.43 19.61 0.10
N THR A 230 -46.63 18.51 -0.64
CA THR A 230 -46.77 17.15 -0.12
C THR A 230 -45.71 16.17 -0.63
N ALA A 231 -44.86 16.61 -1.56
CA ALA A 231 -43.87 15.78 -2.20
C ALA A 231 -42.67 15.47 -1.28
N ASP A 232 -42.37 14.17 -1.16
CA ASP A 232 -41.06 13.71 -0.74
C ASP A 232 -40.00 14.07 -1.82
N ILE A 233 -38.73 14.05 -1.44
CA ILE A 233 -37.55 14.37 -2.25
C ILE A 233 -37.59 13.62 -3.59
N VAL A 234 -38.00 12.35 -3.58
CA VAL A 234 -38.15 11.52 -4.78
C VAL A 234 -39.13 12.16 -5.76
N HIS A 235 -40.29 12.62 -5.29
CA HIS A 235 -41.30 13.26 -6.12
C HIS A 235 -40.86 14.66 -6.59
N LEU A 236 -40.07 15.37 -5.78
CA LEU A 236 -39.47 16.64 -6.18
C LEU A 236 -38.42 16.47 -7.28
N VAL A 237 -37.56 15.46 -7.19
CA VAL A 237 -36.62 15.13 -8.28
C VAL A 237 -37.38 14.73 -9.54
N GLU A 238 -38.44 13.94 -9.39
CA GLU A 238 -39.27 13.49 -10.52
C GLU A 238 -39.93 14.67 -11.26
N THR A 239 -40.55 15.59 -10.53
CA THR A 239 -41.29 16.73 -11.12
C THR A 239 -40.38 17.86 -11.59
N ALA A 240 -39.31 18.16 -10.85
CA ALA A 240 -38.44 19.30 -11.13
C ALA A 240 -37.33 19.00 -12.15
N ILE A 241 -36.87 17.74 -12.24
CA ILE A 241 -35.79 17.34 -13.14
C ILE A 241 -36.31 16.30 -14.12
N TRP A 242 -36.71 15.12 -13.64
CA TRP A 242 -36.91 13.94 -14.47
C TRP A 242 -37.94 14.16 -15.60
N ASN A 243 -39.15 14.61 -15.25
CA ASN A 243 -40.26 14.79 -16.20
C ASN A 243 -40.03 15.88 -17.26
N ARG A 244 -38.93 16.63 -17.16
CA ARG A 244 -38.59 17.76 -18.04
C ARG A 244 -37.42 17.46 -18.97
N LEU A 245 -36.73 16.36 -18.73
CA LEU A 245 -35.68 15.89 -19.60
C LEU A 245 -36.31 15.31 -20.86
N GLU A 246 -35.70 15.59 -22.01
CA GLU A 246 -36.06 14.92 -23.26
C GLU A 246 -35.77 13.41 -23.13
N PRO A 247 -36.48 12.54 -23.87
CA PRO A 247 -36.29 11.08 -23.75
C PRO A 247 -34.83 10.62 -23.91
N GLU A 248 -34.07 11.27 -24.80
CA GLU A 248 -32.64 10.99 -25.01
C GLU A 248 -31.78 11.41 -23.80
N GLU A 249 -32.12 12.52 -23.13
CA GLU A 249 -31.42 12.99 -21.92
C GLU A 249 -31.72 12.08 -20.72
N GLN A 250 -32.96 11.62 -20.60
CA GLN A 250 -33.38 10.63 -19.60
C GLN A 250 -32.59 9.32 -19.75
N GLU A 251 -32.53 8.78 -20.96
CA GLU A 251 -31.79 7.56 -21.28
C GLU A 251 -30.29 7.74 -20.99
N PHE A 252 -29.71 8.88 -21.41
CA PHE A 252 -28.32 9.22 -21.13
C PHE A 252 -28.03 9.22 -19.63
N LEU A 253 -28.78 9.98 -18.83
CA LEU A 253 -28.52 10.09 -17.38
C LEU A 253 -28.71 8.76 -16.65
N PHE A 254 -29.69 7.94 -17.04
CA PHE A 254 -29.78 6.58 -16.53
C PHE A 254 -28.52 5.79 -16.81
N SER A 255 -28.07 5.80 -18.07
CA SER A 255 -26.93 5.00 -18.50
C SER A 255 -25.66 5.33 -17.72
N VAL A 256 -25.40 6.62 -17.46
CA VAL A 256 -24.17 7.05 -16.77
C VAL A 256 -24.28 7.00 -15.24
N SER A 257 -25.48 6.93 -14.67
CA SER A 257 -25.70 6.95 -13.20
C SER A 257 -25.05 5.78 -12.45
N ILE A 258 -24.84 4.64 -13.10
CA ILE A 258 -24.18 3.47 -12.49
C ILE A 258 -22.68 3.68 -12.27
N MET A 259 -22.09 4.70 -12.88
CA MET A 259 -20.71 5.11 -12.65
C MET A 259 -20.67 6.21 -11.56
N GLU A 260 -19.63 6.22 -10.73
CA GLU A 260 -19.45 7.30 -9.73
C GLU A 260 -19.09 8.62 -10.41
N SER A 261 -18.28 8.54 -11.45
CA SER A 261 -17.90 9.63 -12.34
C SER A 261 -17.61 9.10 -13.74
N PHE A 262 -17.57 10.01 -14.72
CA PHE A 262 -17.30 9.63 -16.11
C PHE A 262 -16.65 10.75 -16.91
N SER A 263 -15.80 10.37 -17.86
CA SER A 263 -15.26 11.26 -18.89
C SER A 263 -16.23 11.44 -20.06
N VAL A 264 -16.00 12.46 -20.89
CA VAL A 264 -16.71 12.66 -22.17
C VAL A 264 -16.62 11.42 -23.06
N ARG A 265 -15.47 10.73 -23.06
CA ARG A 265 -15.26 9.51 -23.84
C ARG A 265 -16.14 8.36 -23.35
N GLN A 266 -16.22 8.16 -22.04
CA GLN A 266 -17.12 7.15 -21.46
C GLN A 266 -18.59 7.49 -21.74
N ALA A 267 -18.99 8.75 -21.56
CA ALA A 267 -20.35 9.20 -21.90
C ALA A 267 -20.71 8.92 -23.37
N SER A 268 -19.79 9.18 -24.30
CA SER A 268 -20.00 8.90 -25.73
C SER A 268 -20.20 7.40 -26.00
N ILE A 269 -19.44 6.53 -25.31
CA ILE A 269 -19.60 5.07 -25.39
C ILE A 269 -20.95 4.63 -24.81
N MET A 270 -21.40 5.21 -23.69
CA MET A 270 -22.70 4.89 -23.10
C MET A 270 -23.87 5.25 -24.03
N MET A 271 -23.74 6.34 -24.79
CA MET A 271 -24.70 6.75 -25.82
C MET A 271 -24.50 6.06 -27.18
N GLU A 272 -23.42 5.29 -27.37
CA GLU A 272 -23.04 4.67 -28.65
C GLU A 272 -22.86 5.69 -29.79
N VAL A 273 -22.29 6.85 -29.47
CA VAL A 273 -21.98 7.92 -30.44
C VAL A 273 -20.48 8.21 -30.48
N GLU A 274 -19.99 8.68 -31.63
CA GLU A 274 -18.57 9.10 -31.76
C GLU A 274 -18.27 10.39 -30.99
N MET A 275 -19.23 11.32 -30.99
CA MET A 275 -19.16 12.60 -30.27
C MET A 275 -20.50 12.89 -29.60
N LEU A 276 -20.46 13.42 -28.37
CA LEU A 276 -21.68 13.80 -27.65
C LEU A 276 -22.46 14.88 -28.42
N PRO A 277 -23.78 14.73 -28.57
CA PRO A 277 -24.64 15.77 -29.13
C PRO A 277 -24.49 17.11 -28.40
N GLU A 278 -24.71 18.23 -29.10
CA GLU A 278 -24.61 19.57 -28.50
C GLU A 278 -25.57 19.76 -27.32
N HIS A 279 -26.78 19.20 -27.38
CA HIS A 279 -27.76 19.30 -26.31
C HIS A 279 -27.33 18.52 -25.04
N ILE A 280 -26.70 17.34 -25.18
CA ILE A 280 -26.10 16.60 -24.05
C ILE A 280 -24.92 17.36 -23.45
N ASN A 281 -24.05 17.93 -24.31
CA ASN A 281 -22.97 18.80 -23.84
C ASN A 281 -23.51 20.03 -23.08
N HIS A 282 -24.65 20.57 -23.51
CA HIS A 282 -25.34 21.65 -22.82
C HIS A 282 -25.89 21.18 -21.46
N LEU A 283 -26.54 20.02 -21.41
CA LEU A 283 -27.02 19.39 -20.17
C LEU A 283 -25.86 19.21 -19.17
N LEU A 284 -24.74 18.60 -19.58
CA LEU A 284 -23.58 18.39 -18.72
C LEU A 284 -22.94 19.69 -18.20
N LYS A 285 -23.05 20.79 -18.95
CA LYS A 285 -22.45 22.09 -18.58
C LYS A 285 -23.34 22.96 -17.70
N TYR A 286 -24.66 22.89 -17.88
CA TYR A 286 -25.60 23.84 -17.28
C TYR A 286 -26.58 23.21 -16.28
N ASN A 287 -26.65 21.88 -16.18
CA ASN A 287 -27.47 21.21 -15.17
C ASN A 287 -26.87 21.40 -13.77
N GLU A 288 -27.67 21.87 -12.82
CA GLU A 288 -27.21 22.18 -11.45
C GLU A 288 -26.87 20.93 -10.61
N PHE A 289 -27.29 19.74 -11.05
CA PHE A 289 -27.05 18.46 -10.40
C PHE A 289 -25.95 17.63 -11.10
N ILE A 290 -25.25 18.21 -12.08
CA ILE A 290 -24.09 17.59 -12.74
C ILE A 290 -22.90 18.52 -12.54
N ARG A 291 -21.83 17.99 -11.95
CA ARG A 291 -20.62 18.76 -11.67
C ARG A 291 -19.49 18.31 -12.58
N TYR A 292 -18.82 19.26 -13.21
CA TYR A 292 -17.53 19.04 -13.86
C TYR A 292 -16.40 19.16 -12.83
N ILE A 293 -15.50 18.19 -12.81
CA ILE A 293 -14.27 18.16 -11.99
C ILE A 293 -13.09 18.47 -12.93
N PRO A 294 -12.57 19.71 -12.91
CA PRO A 294 -11.57 20.16 -13.87
C PRO A 294 -10.29 19.33 -13.87
N ASP A 295 -9.75 19.01 -12.69
CA ASP A 295 -8.43 18.39 -12.54
C ASP A 295 -8.39 16.95 -13.07
N GLN A 296 -9.52 16.25 -13.00
CA GLN A 296 -9.65 14.88 -13.49
C GLN A 296 -10.29 14.81 -14.90
N HIS A 297 -10.78 15.94 -15.42
CA HIS A 297 -11.58 16.01 -16.65
C HIS A 297 -12.79 15.07 -16.66
N GLN A 298 -13.47 14.94 -15.51
CA GLN A 298 -14.62 14.05 -15.32
C GLN A 298 -15.87 14.81 -14.89
N TYR A 299 -17.03 14.19 -15.10
CA TYR A 299 -18.33 14.62 -14.61
C TYR A 299 -18.79 13.69 -13.51
N GLY A 300 -19.41 14.26 -12.47
CA GLY A 300 -20.09 13.52 -11.41
C GLY A 300 -21.55 13.94 -11.33
N ILE A 301 -22.45 12.97 -11.21
CA ILE A 301 -23.86 13.24 -10.91
C ILE A 301 -24.00 13.41 -9.41
N HIS A 302 -24.64 14.51 -9.00
CA HIS A 302 -24.91 14.79 -7.62
C HIS A 302 -25.70 13.64 -6.99
N SER A 303 -25.33 13.19 -5.78
CA SER A 303 -25.81 11.91 -5.28
C SER A 303 -27.34 11.83 -5.16
N ILE A 304 -28.07 12.89 -4.80
CA ILE A 304 -29.55 12.87 -4.80
C ILE A 304 -30.11 12.39 -6.14
N LEU A 305 -29.64 12.99 -7.24
CA LEU A 305 -30.09 12.65 -8.58
C LEU A 305 -29.61 11.24 -8.94
N ARG A 306 -28.36 10.90 -8.61
CA ARG A 306 -27.81 9.57 -8.85
C ARG A 306 -28.58 8.48 -8.10
N ASP A 307 -28.92 8.69 -6.83
CA ASP A 307 -29.65 7.75 -5.97
C ASP A 307 -31.08 7.57 -6.46
N TYR A 308 -31.74 8.66 -6.89
CA TYR A 308 -33.04 8.59 -7.58
C TYR A 308 -32.95 7.74 -8.86
N LEU A 309 -31.96 8.02 -9.72
CA LEU A 309 -31.75 7.30 -10.97
C LEU A 309 -31.39 5.83 -10.74
N LEU A 310 -30.55 5.51 -9.75
CA LEU A 310 -30.15 4.14 -9.42
C LEU A 310 -31.31 3.34 -8.85
N ASN A 311 -32.10 3.91 -7.93
CA ASN A 311 -33.29 3.23 -7.40
C ASN A 311 -34.24 2.86 -8.53
N ARG A 312 -34.51 3.79 -9.44
CA ARG A 312 -35.37 3.56 -10.59
C ARG A 312 -34.74 2.57 -11.60
N PHE A 313 -33.44 2.64 -11.81
CA PHE A 313 -32.71 1.71 -12.65
C PHE A 313 -32.80 0.26 -12.14
N TYR A 314 -32.54 0.02 -10.85
CA TYR A 314 -32.55 -1.32 -10.28
C TYR A 314 -33.96 -1.89 -10.06
N HIS A 315 -34.94 -1.05 -9.70
CA HIS A 315 -36.27 -1.51 -9.29
C HIS A 315 -37.36 -1.37 -10.35
N GLU A 316 -37.25 -0.43 -11.29
CA GLU A 316 -38.30 -0.17 -12.28
C GLU A 316 -37.91 -0.60 -13.70
N GLN A 317 -36.61 -0.66 -14.03
CA GLN A 317 -36.18 -1.06 -15.37
C GLN A 317 -36.15 -2.57 -15.55
N PRO A 318 -36.54 -3.09 -16.73
CA PRO A 318 -36.42 -4.50 -17.05
C PRO A 318 -34.96 -4.98 -16.96
N GLN A 319 -34.77 -6.22 -16.53
CA GLN A 319 -33.43 -6.84 -16.44
C GLN A 319 -32.67 -6.78 -17.77
N GLU A 320 -33.35 -6.91 -18.90
CA GLU A 320 -32.75 -6.83 -20.24
C GLU A 320 -32.10 -5.46 -20.48
N TYR A 321 -32.78 -4.37 -20.09
CA TYR A 321 -32.25 -3.02 -20.20
C TYR A 321 -31.06 -2.82 -19.25
N GLN A 322 -31.19 -3.25 -18.00
CA GLN A 322 -30.09 -3.18 -17.03
C GLN A 322 -28.83 -3.89 -17.55
N ASN A 323 -29.02 -5.06 -18.18
CA ASN A 323 -27.93 -5.82 -18.75
C ASN A 323 -27.23 -5.10 -19.92
N VAL A 324 -27.99 -4.40 -20.77
CA VAL A 324 -27.41 -3.58 -21.85
C VAL A 324 -26.53 -2.47 -21.25
N ILE A 325 -27.03 -1.77 -20.23
CA ILE A 325 -26.30 -0.68 -19.57
C ILE A 325 -25.03 -1.19 -18.88
N PHE A 326 -25.06 -2.34 -18.19
CA PHE A 326 -23.86 -2.94 -17.61
C PHE A 326 -22.81 -3.31 -18.67
N ARG A 327 -23.21 -3.86 -19.81
CA ARG A 327 -22.27 -4.12 -20.93
C ARG A 327 -21.64 -2.83 -21.44
N LYS A 328 -22.44 -1.78 -21.65
CA LYS A 328 -21.94 -0.47 -22.09
C LYS A 328 -20.93 0.12 -21.09
N ALA A 329 -21.21 0.04 -19.79
CA ALA A 329 -20.28 0.48 -18.76
C ALA A 329 -18.98 -0.33 -18.76
N GLY A 330 -19.06 -1.65 -18.95
CA GLY A 330 -17.89 -2.49 -19.15
C GLY A 330 -17.02 -2.01 -20.32
N HIS A 331 -17.63 -1.71 -21.48
CA HIS A 331 -16.91 -1.16 -22.63
C HIS A 331 -16.31 0.22 -22.34
N ALA A 332 -17.05 1.08 -21.63
CA ALA A 332 -16.61 2.43 -21.27
C ALA A 332 -15.35 2.40 -20.38
N TYR A 333 -15.31 1.53 -19.36
CA TYR A 333 -14.12 1.35 -18.51
C TYR A 333 -12.96 0.66 -19.25
N ALA A 334 -13.25 -0.33 -20.09
CA ALA A 334 -12.23 -1.00 -20.90
C ALA A 334 -11.53 -0.02 -21.86
N ALA A 335 -12.26 0.94 -22.44
CA ALA A 335 -11.73 1.93 -23.37
C ALA A 335 -10.70 2.90 -22.74
N ILE A 336 -10.75 3.07 -21.42
CA ILE A 336 -9.78 3.87 -20.64
C ILE A 336 -8.78 2.99 -19.86
N SER A 337 -8.64 1.72 -20.25
CA SER A 337 -7.72 0.74 -19.66
C SER A 337 -7.94 0.41 -18.17
N LYS A 338 -9.15 0.65 -17.67
CA LYS A 338 -9.57 0.25 -16.31
C LYS A 338 -10.27 -1.11 -16.36
N TYR A 339 -9.49 -2.19 -16.45
CA TYR A 339 -10.01 -3.54 -16.72
C TYR A 339 -10.70 -4.19 -15.51
N CYS A 340 -10.26 -3.91 -14.29
CA CYS A 340 -10.90 -4.48 -13.09
C CYS A 340 -12.34 -3.98 -12.89
N PRO A 341 -12.61 -2.66 -12.94
CA PRO A 341 -13.99 -2.16 -12.98
C PRO A 341 -14.79 -2.71 -14.18
N ALA A 342 -14.19 -2.75 -15.38
CA ALA A 342 -14.85 -3.29 -16.56
C ALA A 342 -15.32 -4.75 -16.36
N ALA A 343 -14.44 -5.60 -15.81
CA ALA A 343 -14.74 -7.00 -15.52
C ALA A 343 -15.89 -7.15 -14.50
N HIS A 344 -15.98 -6.27 -13.49
CA HIS A 344 -17.10 -6.30 -12.54
C HIS A 344 -18.43 -6.00 -13.24
N PHE A 345 -18.48 -5.03 -14.15
CA PHE A 345 -19.69 -4.72 -14.92
C PHE A 345 -20.10 -5.86 -15.86
N TYR A 346 -19.15 -6.45 -16.59
CA TYR A 346 -19.45 -7.62 -17.42
C TYR A 346 -19.91 -8.84 -16.59
N TYR A 347 -19.39 -8.99 -15.36
CA TYR A 347 -19.79 -10.09 -14.49
C TYR A 347 -21.25 -9.96 -14.00
N GLN A 348 -21.78 -8.74 -13.82
CA GLN A 348 -23.20 -8.53 -13.49
C GLN A 348 -24.15 -9.20 -14.50
N VAL A 349 -23.72 -9.28 -15.76
CA VAL A 349 -24.48 -9.88 -16.87
C VAL A 349 -23.94 -11.24 -17.30
N LYS A 350 -22.96 -11.79 -16.56
CA LYS A 350 -22.25 -13.05 -16.86
C LYS A 350 -21.66 -13.10 -18.27
N ASP A 351 -21.20 -11.97 -18.78
CA ASP A 351 -20.56 -11.87 -20.09
C ASP A 351 -19.07 -12.25 -19.97
N PHE A 352 -18.84 -13.56 -19.81
CA PHE A 352 -17.50 -14.09 -19.60
C PHE A 352 -16.57 -13.91 -20.80
N ASP A 353 -17.11 -13.94 -22.03
CA ASP A 353 -16.34 -13.64 -23.23
C ASP A 353 -15.77 -12.21 -23.16
N ALA A 354 -16.57 -11.21 -22.75
CA ALA A 354 -16.09 -9.85 -22.56
C ALA A 354 -15.06 -9.73 -21.44
N ILE A 355 -15.26 -10.39 -20.29
CA ILE A 355 -14.28 -10.40 -19.18
C ILE A 355 -12.94 -10.98 -19.63
N LEU A 356 -12.98 -12.16 -20.27
CA LEU A 356 -11.78 -12.91 -20.61
C LEU A 356 -11.04 -12.33 -21.84
N SER A 357 -11.73 -11.52 -22.65
CA SER A 357 -11.15 -10.73 -23.74
C SER A 357 -10.41 -9.48 -23.26
N LEU A 358 -10.58 -9.06 -22.01
CA LEU A 358 -9.82 -7.94 -21.45
C LEU A 358 -8.32 -8.29 -21.45
N PRO A 359 -7.42 -7.34 -21.75
CA PRO A 359 -6.00 -7.60 -21.91
C PRO A 359 -5.29 -7.70 -20.54
N PHE A 360 -5.73 -8.63 -19.71
CA PHE A 360 -5.10 -8.94 -18.43
C PHE A 360 -3.72 -9.57 -18.67
N THR A 361 -2.70 -8.96 -18.08
CA THR A 361 -1.31 -9.45 -18.09
C THR A 361 -0.79 -9.56 -16.67
N CYS A 362 0.26 -10.35 -16.43
CA CYS A 362 0.91 -10.41 -15.12
C CYS A 362 1.34 -9.01 -14.64
N GLU A 363 1.91 -8.21 -15.53
CA GLU A 363 2.31 -6.81 -15.28
C GLU A 363 1.13 -5.89 -14.90
N TYR A 364 -0.07 -6.15 -15.44
CA TYR A 364 -1.24 -5.37 -15.09
C TYR A 364 -1.63 -5.62 -13.63
N PHE A 365 -1.65 -6.89 -13.21
CA PHE A 365 -1.92 -7.26 -11.81
C PHE A 365 -0.85 -6.77 -10.83
N GLU A 366 0.43 -6.81 -11.24
CA GLU A 366 1.53 -6.27 -10.42
C GLU A 366 1.35 -4.75 -10.18
N GLN A 367 0.95 -3.99 -11.20
CA GLN A 367 0.73 -2.54 -11.11
C GLN A 367 -0.57 -2.16 -10.37
N HIS A 368 -1.60 -3.02 -10.41
CA HIS A 368 -2.94 -2.73 -9.89
C HIS A 368 -3.31 -3.68 -8.73
N LYS A 369 -2.32 -4.14 -7.96
CA LYS A 369 -2.52 -5.11 -6.86
C LYS A 369 -3.58 -4.65 -5.83
N ASP A 370 -3.70 -3.34 -5.63
CA ASP A 370 -4.67 -2.75 -4.69
C ASP A 370 -6.08 -2.52 -5.29
N GLU A 371 -6.23 -2.56 -6.62
CA GLU A 371 -7.52 -2.35 -7.30
C GLU A 371 -8.32 -3.65 -7.51
N TYR A 372 -7.67 -4.80 -7.33
CA TYR A 372 -8.22 -6.11 -7.69
C TYR A 372 -8.22 -7.07 -6.50
N LYS A 373 -9.34 -7.76 -6.29
CA LYS A 373 -9.51 -8.77 -5.23
C LYS A 373 -9.25 -10.17 -5.80
N PRO A 374 -8.23 -10.91 -5.32
CA PRO A 374 -7.91 -12.26 -5.80
C PRO A 374 -9.12 -13.21 -5.87
N GLU A 375 -10.06 -13.10 -4.93
CA GLU A 375 -11.28 -13.91 -4.83
C GLU A 375 -12.20 -13.75 -6.05
N PHE A 376 -12.08 -12.66 -6.81
CA PHE A 376 -12.89 -12.42 -8.00
C PHE A 376 -12.52 -13.38 -9.15
N ILE A 377 -11.24 -13.71 -9.34
CA ILE A 377 -10.81 -14.75 -10.30
C ILE A 377 -11.39 -16.11 -9.91
N GLU A 378 -11.38 -16.47 -8.62
CA GLU A 378 -11.98 -17.72 -8.15
C GLU A 378 -13.48 -17.79 -8.51
N THR A 379 -14.17 -16.67 -8.32
CA THR A 379 -15.58 -16.52 -8.69
C THR A 379 -15.80 -16.70 -10.20
N ILE A 380 -14.95 -16.08 -11.03
CA ILE A 380 -15.01 -16.25 -12.49
C ILE A 380 -14.78 -17.71 -12.89
N ILE A 381 -13.77 -18.38 -12.32
CA ILE A 381 -13.46 -19.79 -12.63
C ILE A 381 -14.64 -20.69 -12.28
N LYS A 382 -15.28 -20.45 -11.13
CA LYS A 382 -16.41 -21.24 -10.65
C LYS A 382 -17.66 -21.08 -11.50
N ASP A 383 -17.96 -19.85 -11.94
CA ASP A 383 -19.23 -19.54 -12.61
C ASP A 383 -19.14 -19.60 -14.14
N CYS A 384 -17.94 -19.47 -14.72
CA CYS A 384 -17.75 -19.49 -16.17
C CYS A 384 -17.83 -20.92 -16.74
N PRO A 385 -18.62 -21.17 -17.80
CA PRO A 385 -18.61 -22.45 -18.49
C PRO A 385 -17.22 -22.84 -19.02
N GLU A 386 -16.85 -24.11 -18.91
CA GLU A 386 -15.53 -24.63 -19.34
C GLU A 386 -15.24 -24.34 -20.83
N ASP A 387 -16.23 -24.51 -21.70
CA ASP A 387 -16.04 -24.28 -23.14
C ASP A 387 -15.86 -22.79 -23.48
N THR A 388 -16.33 -21.87 -22.62
CA THR A 388 -16.09 -20.43 -22.77
C THR A 388 -14.71 -20.05 -22.26
N ILE A 389 -14.33 -20.49 -21.05
CA ILE A 389 -13.04 -20.12 -20.45
C ILE A 389 -11.86 -20.65 -21.28
N CYS A 390 -11.96 -21.85 -21.85
CA CYS A 390 -10.90 -22.45 -22.68
C CYS A 390 -10.61 -21.68 -23.99
N LYS A 391 -11.48 -20.76 -24.42
CA LYS A 391 -11.22 -19.91 -25.59
C LYS A 391 -10.15 -18.83 -25.33
N TYR A 392 -9.81 -18.55 -24.07
CA TYR A 392 -8.96 -17.41 -23.69
C TYR A 392 -7.69 -17.81 -22.91
N PRO A 393 -6.86 -18.74 -23.42
CA PRO A 393 -5.76 -19.34 -22.66
C PRO A 393 -4.72 -18.33 -22.15
N PHE A 394 -4.48 -17.22 -22.84
CA PHE A 394 -3.54 -16.19 -22.37
C PHE A 394 -4.03 -15.47 -21.10
N THR A 395 -5.34 -15.24 -20.99
CA THR A 395 -5.95 -14.68 -19.78
C THR A 395 -5.88 -15.70 -18.63
N LEU A 396 -6.11 -16.99 -18.93
CA LEU A 396 -5.97 -18.07 -17.94
C LEU A 396 -4.54 -18.17 -17.41
N LEU A 397 -3.54 -17.97 -18.27
CA LEU A 397 -2.13 -17.95 -17.87
C LEU A 397 -1.85 -16.79 -16.89
N ALA A 398 -2.37 -15.59 -17.16
CA ALA A 398 -2.23 -14.45 -16.26
C ALA A 398 -2.97 -14.69 -14.92
N PHE A 399 -4.19 -15.22 -14.97
CA PHE A 399 -4.95 -15.58 -13.77
C PHE A 399 -4.25 -16.68 -12.97
N GLY A 400 -3.63 -17.65 -13.66
CA GLY A 400 -2.89 -18.73 -13.03
C GLY A 400 -1.67 -18.19 -12.28
N TYR A 401 -0.92 -17.29 -12.90
CA TYR A 401 0.20 -16.64 -12.23
C TYR A 401 -0.27 -15.89 -10.98
N GLN A 402 -1.34 -15.09 -11.11
CA GLN A 402 -1.86 -14.29 -10.02
C GLN A 402 -2.36 -15.14 -8.84
N THR A 403 -3.22 -16.14 -9.10
CA THR A 403 -3.77 -17.05 -8.08
C THR A 403 -2.65 -17.80 -7.35
N TYR A 404 -1.61 -18.25 -8.06
CA TYR A 404 -0.44 -18.87 -7.44
C TYR A 404 0.29 -17.91 -6.50
N THR A 405 0.58 -16.68 -6.95
CA THR A 405 1.30 -15.69 -6.13
C THR A 405 0.49 -15.21 -4.93
N CYS A 406 -0.85 -15.20 -5.03
CA CYS A 406 -1.76 -14.88 -3.92
C CYS A 406 -2.04 -16.06 -2.99
N GLY A 407 -1.55 -17.27 -3.29
CA GLY A 407 -1.76 -18.46 -2.46
C GLY A 407 -3.12 -19.15 -2.65
N GLN A 408 -3.86 -18.81 -3.71
CA GLN A 408 -5.14 -19.41 -4.09
C GLN A 408 -4.91 -20.70 -4.89
N PHE A 409 -4.32 -21.70 -4.23
CA PHE A 409 -3.81 -22.89 -4.91
C PHE A 409 -4.91 -23.73 -5.56
N GLU A 410 -6.12 -23.78 -5.00
CA GLU A 410 -7.25 -24.52 -5.61
C GLU A 410 -7.61 -23.93 -6.98
N ALA A 411 -7.79 -22.60 -7.05
CA ALA A 411 -8.05 -21.89 -8.31
C ALA A 411 -6.89 -22.04 -9.31
N TYR A 412 -5.63 -21.98 -8.83
CA TYR A 412 -4.46 -22.22 -9.66
C TYR A 412 -4.45 -23.61 -10.30
N TYR A 413 -4.73 -24.67 -9.53
CA TYR A 413 -4.75 -26.03 -10.06
C TYR A 413 -5.88 -26.24 -11.06
N GLU A 414 -7.03 -25.63 -10.82
CA GLU A 414 -8.16 -25.67 -11.75
C GLU A 414 -7.84 -24.95 -13.07
N LEU A 415 -7.21 -23.78 -13.02
CA LEU A 415 -6.72 -23.09 -14.22
C LEU A 415 -5.68 -23.93 -14.98
N CYS A 416 -4.77 -24.61 -14.27
CA CYS A 416 -3.81 -25.52 -14.90
C CYS A 416 -4.51 -26.68 -15.61
N ARG A 417 -5.58 -27.24 -15.02
CA ARG A 417 -6.40 -28.30 -15.63
C ARG A 417 -7.09 -27.80 -16.91
N LEU A 418 -7.70 -26.61 -16.86
CA LEU A 418 -8.36 -25.98 -18.01
C LEU A 418 -7.37 -25.65 -19.14
N LEU A 419 -6.17 -25.19 -18.82
CA LEU A 419 -5.10 -24.96 -19.80
C LEU A 419 -4.64 -26.26 -20.47
N CYS A 420 -4.46 -27.35 -19.70
CA CYS A 420 -4.21 -28.68 -20.26
C CYS A 420 -5.30 -29.09 -21.25
N LEU A 421 -6.57 -28.97 -20.84
CA LEU A 421 -7.71 -29.32 -21.68
C LEU A 421 -7.73 -28.51 -22.97
N THR A 422 -7.41 -27.21 -22.89
CA THR A 422 -7.32 -26.31 -24.06
C THR A 422 -6.23 -26.77 -25.03
N ILE A 423 -5.05 -27.13 -24.51
CA ILE A 423 -3.92 -27.62 -25.31
C ILE A 423 -4.22 -28.97 -25.96
N GLU A 424 -4.91 -29.87 -25.25
CA GLU A 424 -5.28 -31.20 -25.74
C GLU A 424 -6.35 -31.16 -26.82
N LYS A 425 -7.41 -30.37 -26.61
CA LYS A 425 -8.49 -30.19 -27.60
C LYS A 425 -7.99 -29.46 -28.84
N GLY A 426 -7.19 -28.40 -28.68
CA GLY A 426 -6.61 -27.62 -29.78
C GLY A 426 -7.63 -26.95 -30.71
N VAL A 427 -8.91 -26.90 -30.34
CA VAL A 427 -9.99 -26.36 -31.18
C VAL A 427 -9.92 -24.84 -31.19
N GLY A 428 -9.93 -24.23 -32.38
CA GLY A 428 -10.00 -22.77 -32.53
C GLY A 428 -8.65 -22.03 -32.52
N PHE A 429 -7.53 -22.74 -32.44
CA PHE A 429 -6.19 -22.14 -32.41
C PHE A 429 -5.30 -22.64 -33.55
N HIS A 430 -4.44 -21.77 -34.07
CA HIS A 430 -3.40 -22.20 -35.01
C HIS A 430 -2.31 -23.03 -34.30
N GLN A 431 -1.62 -23.90 -35.04
CA GLN A 431 -0.56 -24.75 -34.47
C GLN A 431 0.53 -23.94 -33.75
N ASP A 432 0.91 -22.79 -34.29
CA ASP A 432 1.92 -21.90 -33.68
C ASP A 432 1.43 -21.27 -32.37
N GLU A 433 0.14 -20.91 -32.29
CA GLU A 433 -0.47 -20.38 -31.07
C GLU A 433 -0.54 -21.46 -29.99
N LEU A 434 -1.00 -22.67 -30.33
CA LEU A 434 -1.02 -23.81 -29.40
C LEU A 434 0.38 -24.15 -28.90
N ARG A 435 1.38 -24.07 -29.77
CA ARG A 435 2.78 -24.28 -29.41
C ARG A 435 3.25 -23.24 -28.39
N LYS A 436 2.87 -21.97 -28.58
CA LYS A 436 3.17 -20.88 -27.63
C LYS A 436 2.44 -21.09 -26.30
N ILE A 437 1.13 -21.34 -26.32
CA ILE A 437 0.32 -21.61 -25.13
C ILE A 437 0.89 -22.77 -24.32
N LYS A 438 1.26 -23.87 -24.99
CA LYS A 438 1.90 -25.03 -24.35
C LYS A 438 3.22 -24.66 -23.68
N GLY A 439 4.03 -23.83 -24.33
CA GLY A 439 5.28 -23.34 -23.77
C GLY A 439 5.08 -22.48 -22.51
N GLU A 440 4.13 -21.55 -22.55
CA GLU A 440 3.79 -20.69 -21.40
C GLU A 440 3.17 -21.49 -20.25
N TYR A 441 2.25 -22.40 -20.56
CA TYR A 441 1.67 -23.32 -19.58
C TYR A 441 2.75 -24.14 -18.87
N MET A 442 3.76 -24.63 -19.59
CA MET A 442 4.87 -25.36 -18.97
C MET A 442 5.67 -24.50 -18.00
N LEU A 443 5.81 -23.19 -18.25
CA LEU A 443 6.45 -22.26 -17.32
C LEU A 443 5.57 -22.03 -16.10
N LEU A 444 4.27 -21.76 -16.30
CA LEU A 444 3.31 -21.60 -15.20
C LEU A 444 3.29 -22.86 -14.31
N ALA A 445 3.10 -24.04 -14.92
CA ALA A 445 3.09 -25.32 -14.22
C ALA A 445 4.42 -25.63 -13.52
N SER A 446 5.55 -25.03 -13.94
CA SER A 446 6.85 -25.21 -13.28
C SER A 446 6.97 -24.48 -11.94
N MET A 447 6.07 -23.53 -11.66
CA MET A 447 6.09 -22.76 -10.41
C MET A 447 5.89 -23.66 -9.20
N THR A 448 5.12 -24.74 -9.27
CA THR A 448 4.98 -25.68 -8.15
C THR A 448 6.24 -26.47 -7.81
N ASP A 449 7.25 -26.45 -8.68
CA ASP A 449 8.54 -27.12 -8.52
C ASP A 449 9.73 -26.12 -8.58
N PHE A 450 9.50 -24.83 -8.31
CA PHE A 450 10.54 -23.79 -8.50
C PHE A 450 11.83 -24.03 -7.69
N ASN A 451 11.76 -24.74 -6.56
CA ASN A 451 12.92 -25.09 -5.72
C ASN A 451 13.46 -26.50 -5.96
N ASP A 452 12.99 -27.20 -6.98
CA ASP A 452 13.63 -28.40 -7.52
C ASP A 452 14.28 -28.07 -8.86
N LEU A 453 15.56 -27.68 -8.82
CA LEU A 453 16.28 -27.25 -10.02
C LEU A 453 16.38 -28.34 -11.10
N ASN A 454 16.34 -29.63 -10.73
CA ASN A 454 16.34 -30.72 -11.71
C ASN A 454 15.03 -30.77 -12.49
N LYS A 455 13.89 -30.78 -11.79
CA LYS A 455 12.57 -30.74 -12.44
C LYS A 455 12.39 -29.45 -13.23
N LEU A 456 12.81 -28.32 -12.66
CA LEU A 456 12.72 -27.00 -13.28
C LEU A 456 13.53 -26.95 -14.59
N LYS A 457 14.75 -27.51 -14.60
CA LYS A 457 15.59 -27.61 -15.80
C LYS A 457 14.91 -28.39 -16.92
N GLU A 458 14.28 -29.53 -16.63
CA GLU A 458 13.58 -30.34 -17.64
C GLU A 458 12.35 -29.61 -18.20
N ARG A 459 11.55 -29.00 -17.32
CA ARG A 459 10.38 -28.21 -17.71
C ARG A 459 10.77 -26.99 -18.53
N HIS A 460 11.79 -26.23 -18.12
CA HIS A 460 12.29 -25.08 -18.87
C HIS A 460 12.85 -25.45 -20.24
N LYS A 461 13.55 -26.59 -20.37
CA LYS A 461 14.01 -27.08 -21.68
C LYS A 461 12.83 -27.41 -22.61
N THR A 462 11.78 -28.00 -22.07
CA THR A 462 10.58 -28.36 -22.83
C THR A 462 9.78 -27.11 -23.21
N ALA A 463 9.62 -26.18 -22.28
CA ALA A 463 9.02 -24.87 -22.51
C ALA A 463 9.76 -24.10 -23.59
N TRP A 464 11.10 -24.04 -23.55
CA TRP A 464 11.91 -23.36 -24.58
C TRP A 464 11.71 -23.95 -25.97
N LYS A 465 11.71 -25.29 -26.09
CA LYS A 465 11.44 -25.98 -27.35
C LYS A 465 10.05 -25.64 -27.89
N ALA A 466 9.06 -25.52 -27.01
CA ALA A 466 7.71 -25.13 -27.37
C ALA A 466 7.65 -23.64 -27.75
N LEU A 467 8.07 -22.71 -26.91
CA LEU A 467 7.96 -21.27 -27.16
C LEU A 467 8.67 -20.81 -28.44
N GLY A 468 9.88 -21.31 -28.70
CA GLY A 468 10.70 -20.85 -29.83
C GLY A 468 11.11 -19.36 -29.77
N GLY A 469 10.86 -18.70 -28.64
CA GLY A 469 11.04 -17.26 -28.41
C GLY A 469 10.86 -16.89 -26.93
N SER A 470 10.71 -15.59 -26.64
CA SER A 470 10.57 -15.10 -25.27
C SER A 470 9.20 -15.35 -24.66
N SER A 471 9.16 -15.59 -23.35
CA SER A 471 7.92 -15.75 -22.58
C SER A 471 7.17 -14.42 -22.43
N THR A 472 5.85 -14.52 -22.39
CA THR A 472 4.89 -13.45 -22.11
C THR A 472 4.53 -13.35 -20.62
N ILE A 473 4.66 -14.46 -19.88
CA ILE A 473 4.45 -14.53 -18.43
C ILE A 473 5.70 -14.05 -17.67
N VAL A 474 6.88 -14.55 -18.07
CA VAL A 474 8.15 -14.24 -17.41
C VAL A 474 8.97 -13.30 -18.30
N LYS A 475 8.94 -12.01 -17.97
CA LYS A 475 9.68 -10.97 -18.70
C LYS A 475 10.99 -10.63 -17.99
N ARG A 476 11.89 -9.93 -18.69
CA ARG A 476 13.15 -9.40 -18.12
C ARG A 476 12.92 -8.53 -16.87
N GLY A 477 11.85 -7.74 -16.86
CA GLY A 477 11.52 -6.83 -15.75
C GLY A 477 10.85 -7.50 -14.55
N SER A 478 10.44 -8.77 -14.65
CA SER A 478 9.79 -9.48 -13.55
C SER A 478 10.73 -9.62 -12.35
N LEU A 479 10.16 -9.65 -11.14
CA LEU A 479 10.94 -9.79 -9.91
C LEU A 479 11.44 -11.22 -9.74
N TRP A 480 12.76 -11.36 -9.59
CA TRP A 480 13.37 -12.69 -9.45
C TRP A 480 12.89 -13.39 -8.17
N GLY A 481 12.56 -14.69 -8.28
CA GLY A 481 12.26 -15.56 -7.14
C GLY A 481 11.11 -15.06 -6.28
N PHE A 482 10.06 -14.50 -6.89
CA PHE A 482 8.89 -13.97 -6.19
C PHE A 482 9.20 -12.83 -5.23
N ALA A 483 10.15 -11.96 -5.57
CA ALA A 483 10.61 -10.87 -4.72
C ALA A 483 11.29 -11.34 -3.41
N THR A 484 11.97 -12.49 -3.44
CA THR A 484 12.78 -12.94 -2.30
C THR A 484 13.97 -12.02 -2.02
N ILE A 485 14.38 -11.98 -0.76
CA ILE A 485 15.60 -11.30 -0.30
C ILE A 485 16.82 -12.23 -0.24
N SER A 486 16.64 -13.53 -0.55
CA SER A 486 17.72 -14.52 -0.53
C SER A 486 17.44 -15.66 -1.51
N VAL A 487 18.43 -15.92 -2.38
CA VAL A 487 18.38 -16.99 -3.39
C VAL A 487 18.53 -18.35 -2.70
N PHE A 488 19.46 -18.44 -1.77
CA PHE A 488 19.74 -19.59 -0.91
C PHE A 488 18.49 -20.01 -0.12
N ASN A 489 17.77 -19.05 0.45
CA ASN A 489 16.63 -19.36 1.32
C ASN A 489 15.52 -20.10 0.57
N ILE A 490 15.38 -19.85 -0.73
CA ILE A 490 14.39 -20.51 -1.59
C ILE A 490 14.89 -21.86 -2.12
N LEU A 491 16.18 -21.99 -2.41
CA LEU A 491 16.73 -23.14 -3.13
C LEU A 491 17.31 -24.24 -2.23
N TRP A 492 17.64 -23.94 -0.96
CA TRP A 492 18.12 -24.98 -0.05
C TRP A 492 16.95 -25.85 0.45
N ARG A 493 16.76 -26.96 -0.24
CA ARG A 493 15.59 -27.84 -0.08
C ARG A 493 15.84 -29.08 0.79
N LYS A 494 17.06 -29.61 0.79
CA LYS A 494 17.38 -30.86 1.49
C LYS A 494 18.79 -30.83 2.06
N SER A 495 18.91 -31.25 3.32
CA SER A 495 20.20 -31.39 4.01
C SER A 495 21.13 -32.38 3.29
N GLY A 496 22.40 -32.00 3.15
CA GLY A 496 23.45 -32.76 2.49
C GLY A 496 23.40 -32.72 0.96
N GLN A 497 22.59 -31.84 0.36
CA GLN A 497 22.44 -31.72 -1.10
C GLN A 497 22.75 -30.32 -1.64
N LEU A 498 23.28 -29.42 -0.82
CA LEU A 498 23.49 -28.03 -1.23
C LEU A 498 24.53 -27.91 -2.35
N ASP A 499 25.65 -28.64 -2.27
CA ASP A 499 26.67 -28.60 -3.33
C ASP A 499 26.14 -29.14 -4.67
N CYS A 500 25.26 -30.15 -4.63
CA CYS A 500 24.55 -30.64 -5.81
C CYS A 500 23.61 -29.57 -6.38
N THR A 501 22.94 -28.80 -5.52
CA THR A 501 22.07 -27.68 -5.92
C THR A 501 22.89 -26.57 -6.60
N LEU A 502 24.08 -26.25 -6.09
CA LEU A 502 25.00 -25.28 -6.70
C LEU A 502 25.40 -25.71 -8.13
N GLN A 503 25.72 -26.99 -8.32
CA GLN A 503 26.05 -27.55 -9.64
C GLN A 503 24.85 -27.49 -10.60
N GLN A 504 23.65 -27.85 -10.14
CA GLN A 504 22.44 -27.79 -10.95
C GLN A 504 22.12 -26.36 -11.42
N MET A 505 22.37 -25.35 -10.58
CA MET A 505 22.20 -23.94 -10.93
C MET A 505 23.13 -23.54 -12.10
N ASP A 506 24.36 -24.05 -12.15
CA ASP A 506 25.29 -23.78 -13.25
C ASP A 506 24.72 -24.29 -14.59
N GLU A 507 24.16 -25.50 -14.59
CA GLU A 507 23.63 -26.16 -15.78
C GLU A 507 22.33 -25.53 -16.31
N MET A 508 21.52 -24.91 -15.45
CA MET A 508 20.23 -24.30 -15.82
C MET A 508 20.39 -22.94 -16.49
N THR A 509 21.39 -22.15 -16.08
CA THR A 509 21.44 -20.71 -16.36
C THR A 509 21.57 -20.34 -17.84
N ALA A 510 22.15 -21.19 -18.70
CA ALA A 510 22.38 -20.86 -20.10
C ALA A 510 21.11 -20.89 -20.97
N VAL A 511 20.24 -21.89 -20.77
CA VAL A 511 18.98 -22.02 -21.54
C VAL A 511 17.95 -21.02 -21.04
N PHE A 512 17.85 -20.88 -19.72
CA PHE A 512 16.87 -19.99 -19.09
C PHE A 512 17.13 -18.51 -19.43
N ARG A 513 18.38 -18.04 -19.36
CA ARG A 513 18.72 -16.64 -19.71
C ARG A 513 18.35 -16.27 -21.14
N LYS A 514 18.49 -17.21 -22.10
CA LYS A 514 18.10 -16.98 -23.50
C LYS A 514 16.58 -16.83 -23.65
N MET A 515 15.81 -17.65 -22.93
CA MET A 515 14.35 -17.66 -22.98
C MET A 515 13.72 -16.41 -22.36
N THR A 516 14.36 -15.83 -21.36
CA THR A 516 13.78 -14.74 -20.55
C THR A 516 14.41 -13.37 -20.79
N GLY A 517 15.33 -13.25 -21.76
CA GLY A 517 16.01 -12.00 -22.07
C GLY A 517 16.95 -11.50 -20.96
N GLY A 518 17.48 -12.42 -20.14
CA GLY A 518 18.41 -12.12 -19.04
C GLY A 518 17.78 -11.99 -17.65
N TYR A 519 16.52 -12.36 -17.46
CA TYR A 519 15.91 -12.50 -16.13
C TYR A 519 16.72 -13.48 -15.26
N GLY A 520 16.95 -13.12 -13.99
CA GLY A 520 17.77 -13.88 -13.06
C GLY A 520 19.28 -13.79 -13.27
N ALA A 521 19.76 -12.85 -14.09
CA ALA A 521 21.19 -12.55 -14.19
C ALA A 521 21.76 -12.14 -12.81
N GLY A 522 22.89 -12.73 -12.42
CA GLY A 522 23.46 -12.57 -11.09
C GLY A 522 23.00 -13.63 -10.07
N ALA A 523 21.82 -14.26 -10.23
CA ALA A 523 21.27 -15.19 -9.22
C ALA A 523 22.19 -16.38 -8.89
N ARG A 524 22.92 -16.89 -9.89
CA ARG A 524 23.91 -17.96 -9.70
C ARG A 524 25.05 -17.56 -8.77
N ASN A 525 25.63 -16.37 -9.01
CA ASN A 525 26.71 -15.87 -8.17
C ASN A 525 26.18 -15.48 -6.79
N MET A 526 24.95 -14.95 -6.74
CA MET A 526 24.27 -14.59 -5.49
C MET A 526 24.03 -15.81 -4.60
N LEU A 527 23.53 -16.92 -5.15
CA LEU A 527 23.36 -18.18 -4.42
C LEU A 527 24.70 -18.63 -3.81
N ARG A 528 25.77 -18.63 -4.59
CA ARG A 528 27.11 -19.03 -4.11
C ARG A 528 27.61 -18.08 -3.02
N ALA A 529 27.43 -16.77 -3.19
CA ALA A 529 27.83 -15.78 -2.20
C ALA A 529 27.13 -16.00 -0.87
N GLU A 530 25.80 -16.21 -0.89
CA GLU A 530 25.03 -16.51 0.30
C GLU A 530 25.48 -17.82 0.96
N VAL A 531 25.73 -18.88 0.18
CA VAL A 531 26.23 -20.16 0.74
C VAL A 531 27.60 -19.99 1.40
N MET A 532 28.56 -19.31 0.75
CA MET A 532 29.88 -19.05 1.34
C MET A 532 29.74 -18.27 2.66
N LEU A 533 28.89 -17.23 2.68
CA LEU A 533 28.62 -16.49 3.90
C LEU A 533 27.99 -17.37 4.99
N MET A 534 27.04 -18.25 4.64
CA MET A 534 26.43 -19.18 5.60
C MET A 534 27.43 -20.19 6.19
N ARG A 535 28.49 -20.53 5.44
CA ARG A 535 29.63 -21.34 5.88
C ARG A 535 30.67 -20.57 6.69
N GLY A 536 30.56 -19.24 6.76
CA GLY A 536 31.50 -18.37 7.46
C GLY A 536 32.70 -17.89 6.62
N GLU A 537 32.65 -18.09 5.30
CA GLU A 537 33.66 -17.70 4.32
C GLU A 537 33.29 -16.35 3.68
N ASP A 538 33.44 -15.27 4.45
CA ASP A 538 33.02 -13.91 4.08
C ASP A 538 33.86 -13.26 2.97
N ASP A 539 35.14 -13.60 2.85
CA ASP A 539 36.01 -13.09 1.78
C ASP A 539 35.56 -13.61 0.40
N GLU A 540 35.28 -14.91 0.28
CA GLU A 540 34.76 -15.49 -0.96
C GLU A 540 33.35 -15.01 -1.26
N ALA A 541 32.51 -14.87 -0.22
CA ALA A 541 31.16 -14.33 -0.34
C ALA A 541 31.17 -12.91 -0.94
N GLU A 542 32.05 -12.03 -0.46
CA GLU A 542 32.17 -10.65 -0.93
C GLU A 542 32.53 -10.57 -2.42
N ILE A 543 33.52 -11.36 -2.86
CA ILE A 543 33.93 -11.43 -4.27
C ILE A 543 32.75 -11.88 -5.16
N LEU A 544 32.02 -12.90 -4.72
CA LEU A 544 30.86 -13.42 -5.45
C LEU A 544 29.70 -12.42 -5.44
N CYS A 545 29.48 -11.69 -4.35
CA CYS A 545 28.51 -10.59 -4.26
C CYS A 545 28.78 -9.50 -5.29
N HIS A 546 30.04 -9.04 -5.43
CA HIS A 546 30.39 -8.05 -6.45
C HIS A 546 30.12 -8.57 -7.88
N LYS A 547 30.43 -9.84 -8.16
CA LYS A 547 30.11 -10.48 -9.46
C LYS A 547 28.60 -10.55 -9.68
N ALA A 548 27.83 -10.91 -8.65
CA ALA A 548 26.37 -10.96 -8.72
C ALA A 548 25.79 -9.57 -9.01
N LEU A 549 26.26 -8.54 -8.30
CA LEU A 549 25.79 -7.16 -8.44
C LEU A 549 26.11 -6.57 -9.83
N TYR A 550 27.30 -6.84 -10.38
CA TYR A 550 27.66 -6.39 -11.73
C TYR A 550 26.75 -7.02 -12.80
N GLU A 551 26.52 -8.34 -12.73
CA GLU A 551 25.59 -9.03 -13.62
C GLU A 551 24.16 -8.48 -13.44
N ALA A 552 23.67 -8.36 -12.20
CA ALA A 552 22.31 -7.91 -11.92
C ALA A 552 22.05 -6.49 -12.45
N ARG A 553 22.98 -5.54 -12.23
CA ARG A 553 22.88 -4.16 -12.73
C ARG A 553 22.87 -4.10 -14.26
N SER A 554 23.72 -4.85 -14.94
CA SER A 554 23.76 -4.88 -16.41
C SER A 554 22.43 -5.35 -17.04
N TYR A 555 21.67 -6.17 -16.31
CA TYR A 555 20.37 -6.68 -16.74
C TYR A 555 19.16 -5.97 -16.10
N LYS A 556 19.38 -4.94 -15.26
CA LYS A 556 18.35 -4.22 -14.49
C LYS A 556 17.55 -5.13 -13.54
N GLN A 557 18.21 -6.08 -12.87
CA GLN A 557 17.60 -6.98 -11.88
C GLN A 557 17.68 -6.36 -10.47
N THR A 558 16.79 -5.42 -10.17
CA THR A 558 16.83 -4.65 -8.91
C THR A 558 16.67 -5.53 -7.66
N SER A 559 15.80 -6.54 -7.69
CA SER A 559 15.63 -7.45 -6.53
C SER A 559 16.92 -8.19 -6.17
N LEU A 560 17.69 -8.65 -7.16
CA LEU A 560 18.99 -9.29 -6.93
C LEU A 560 20.06 -8.30 -6.48
N CYS A 561 19.98 -7.04 -6.88
CA CYS A 561 20.84 -5.99 -6.33
C CYS A 561 20.58 -5.83 -4.83
N LEU A 562 19.31 -5.81 -4.40
CA LEU A 562 18.95 -5.75 -2.98
C LEU A 562 19.42 -6.98 -2.20
N CYS A 563 19.35 -8.21 -2.76
CA CYS A 563 19.94 -9.40 -2.14
C CYS A 563 21.46 -9.24 -1.92
N ALA A 564 22.17 -8.64 -2.88
CA ALA A 564 23.59 -8.39 -2.76
C ALA A 564 23.90 -7.36 -1.66
N GLU A 565 23.17 -6.24 -1.61
CA GLU A 565 23.33 -5.23 -0.55
C GLU A 565 23.01 -5.79 0.84
N LEU A 566 21.96 -6.62 0.99
CA LEU A 566 21.69 -7.33 2.24
C LEU A 566 22.87 -8.24 2.63
N THR A 567 23.47 -8.92 1.67
CA THR A 567 24.62 -9.80 1.93
C THR A 567 25.87 -9.00 2.30
N PHE A 568 26.13 -7.86 1.65
CA PHE A 568 27.18 -6.92 2.06
C PHE A 568 26.97 -6.41 3.49
N ALA A 569 25.73 -6.03 3.85
CA ALA A 569 25.42 -5.62 5.22
C ALA A 569 25.72 -6.73 6.23
N ARG A 570 25.40 -8.00 5.92
CA ARG A 570 25.70 -9.15 6.79
C ARG A 570 27.21 -9.42 6.90
N ILE A 571 27.97 -9.30 5.82
CA ILE A 571 29.44 -9.39 5.83
C ILE A 571 30.03 -8.27 6.71
N ALA A 572 29.56 -7.05 6.53
CA ALA A 572 29.99 -5.89 7.30
C ALA A 572 29.70 -6.08 8.81
N ILE A 573 28.52 -6.59 9.16
CA ILE A 573 28.18 -6.94 10.55
C ILE A 573 29.12 -8.01 11.09
N LEU A 574 29.42 -9.07 10.33
CA LEU A 574 30.31 -10.15 10.76
C LEU A 574 31.75 -9.65 11.01
N ARG A 575 32.23 -8.71 10.19
CA ARG A 575 33.57 -8.11 10.30
C ARG A 575 33.65 -6.95 11.29
N GLY A 576 32.51 -6.34 11.65
CA GLY A 576 32.48 -5.09 12.40
C GLY A 576 32.87 -3.87 11.55
N ASP A 577 32.65 -3.93 10.23
CA ASP A 577 32.92 -2.85 9.29
C ASP A 577 31.76 -1.84 9.26
N VAL A 578 31.97 -0.69 9.91
CA VAL A 578 30.95 0.36 10.04
C VAL A 578 30.68 1.08 8.72
N GLU A 579 31.71 1.26 7.88
CA GLU A 579 31.58 1.99 6.62
C GLU A 579 30.85 1.14 5.58
N GLY A 580 31.21 -0.15 5.47
CA GLY A 580 30.52 -1.12 4.63
C GLY A 580 29.05 -1.29 5.05
N TYR A 581 28.78 -1.36 6.36
CA TYR A 581 27.41 -1.42 6.90
C TYR A 581 26.59 -0.19 6.47
N SER A 582 27.12 1.01 6.70
CA SER A 582 26.42 2.27 6.40
C SER A 582 26.17 2.42 4.89
N THR A 583 27.14 1.99 4.07
CA THR A 583 27.02 2.00 2.61
C THR A 583 25.92 1.06 2.14
N ALA A 584 25.86 -0.16 2.66
CA ALA A 584 24.82 -1.13 2.28
C ALA A 584 23.41 -0.64 2.66
N ILE A 585 23.23 -0.06 3.86
CA ILE A 585 21.95 0.52 4.29
C ILE A 585 21.52 1.64 3.35
N ARG A 586 22.42 2.58 3.05
CA ARG A 586 22.14 3.69 2.13
C ARG A 586 21.76 3.17 0.74
N ASN A 587 22.50 2.21 0.20
CA ASN A 587 22.19 1.62 -1.11
C ASN A 587 20.80 0.98 -1.14
N ILE A 588 20.41 0.24 -0.07
CA ILE A 588 19.07 -0.35 0.05
C ILE A 588 17.98 0.75 0.02
N GLN A 589 18.18 1.83 0.78
CA GLN A 589 17.26 2.97 0.80
C GLN A 589 17.21 3.68 -0.56
N ASP A 590 18.35 3.86 -1.23
CA ASP A 590 18.43 4.49 -2.55
C ASP A 590 17.67 3.69 -3.60
N TYR A 591 17.78 2.35 -3.61
CA TYR A 591 16.99 1.51 -4.50
C TYR A 591 15.48 1.62 -4.24
N ALA A 592 15.07 1.81 -2.98
CA ALA A 592 13.68 2.03 -2.62
C ALA A 592 13.18 3.41 -3.08
N ASN A 593 13.98 4.46 -2.92
CA ASN A 593 13.62 5.83 -3.28
C ASN A 593 13.60 6.08 -4.79
N GLN A 594 14.44 5.37 -5.55
CA GLN A 594 14.56 5.53 -7.01
C GLN A 594 13.51 4.73 -7.80
N ASN A 595 12.70 3.90 -7.14
CA ASN A 595 11.78 2.99 -7.81
C ASN A 595 10.34 3.19 -7.34
N ILE A 596 9.43 3.32 -8.32
CA ILE A 596 8.00 3.53 -8.08
C ILE A 596 7.31 2.18 -7.76
N ASP A 597 7.94 1.05 -8.07
CA ASP A 597 7.42 -0.29 -7.81
C ASP A 597 7.30 -0.58 -6.29
N LEU A 598 6.06 -0.77 -5.85
CA LEU A 598 5.73 -1.03 -4.45
C LEU A 598 6.43 -2.27 -3.90
N MET A 599 6.64 -3.29 -4.72
CA MET A 599 7.30 -4.53 -4.30
C MET A 599 8.79 -4.31 -4.03
N ILE A 600 9.47 -3.45 -4.79
CA ILE A 600 10.87 -3.09 -4.50
C ILE A 600 11.00 -2.44 -3.13
N LEU A 601 10.05 -1.56 -2.75
CA LEU A 601 10.01 -1.01 -1.40
C LEU A 601 9.83 -2.13 -0.36
N ARG A 602 8.92 -3.09 -0.59
CA ARG A 602 8.72 -4.22 0.36
C ARG A 602 9.97 -5.09 0.50
N ILE A 603 10.73 -5.31 -0.57
CA ILE A 603 12.02 -6.01 -0.51
C ILE A 603 13.02 -5.21 0.33
N ALA A 604 13.12 -3.89 0.11
CA ALA A 604 14.03 -3.04 0.88
C ALA A 604 13.67 -3.00 2.37
N GLU A 605 12.38 -2.82 2.71
CA GLU A 605 11.85 -2.92 4.07
C GLU A 605 12.19 -4.27 4.72
N HIS A 606 12.06 -5.37 3.97
CA HIS A 606 12.42 -6.70 4.43
C HIS A 606 13.93 -6.83 4.69
N CYS A 607 14.79 -6.34 3.79
CA CYS A 607 16.24 -6.31 3.98
C CYS A 607 16.63 -5.51 5.24
N LEU A 608 16.08 -4.31 5.41
CA LEU A 608 16.37 -3.44 6.56
C LEU A 608 15.85 -4.04 7.88
N SER A 609 14.72 -4.74 7.84
CA SER A 609 14.17 -5.47 8.98
C SER A 609 15.08 -6.63 9.39
N VAL A 610 15.58 -7.42 8.44
CA VAL A 610 16.58 -8.47 8.71
C VAL A 610 17.81 -7.87 9.38
N ILE A 611 18.35 -6.79 8.81
CA ILE A 611 19.57 -6.15 9.31
C ILE A 611 19.37 -5.63 10.74
N SER A 612 18.24 -4.98 11.02
CA SER A 612 17.90 -4.49 12.37
C SER A 612 17.83 -5.62 13.39
N LEU A 613 17.15 -6.71 13.05
CA LEU A 613 16.99 -7.86 13.94
C LEU A 613 18.30 -8.62 14.18
N LEU A 614 19.20 -8.65 13.20
CA LEU A 614 20.56 -9.20 13.38
C LEU A 614 21.41 -8.39 14.38
N LEU A 615 21.11 -7.09 14.51
CA LEU A 615 21.72 -6.19 15.46
C LEU A 615 20.92 -6.10 16.77
N ASP A 616 19.87 -6.89 16.92
CA ASP A 616 19.00 -6.91 18.10
C ASP A 616 18.41 -5.51 18.41
N ILE A 617 18.05 -4.78 17.35
CA ILE A 617 17.35 -3.49 17.39
C ILE A 617 16.12 -3.55 16.50
N LYS A 618 15.21 -2.57 16.65
CA LYS A 618 13.94 -2.54 15.93
C LYS A 618 13.78 -1.32 15.01
N ASP A 619 14.85 -0.55 14.84
CA ASP A 619 14.81 0.79 14.27
C ASP A 619 14.29 0.86 12.84
N TYR A 620 14.59 -0.15 12.01
CA TYR A 620 14.07 -0.26 10.64
C TYR A 620 13.13 -1.45 10.43
N VAL A 621 12.58 -2.02 11.51
CA VAL A 621 11.62 -3.11 11.37
C VAL A 621 10.32 -2.55 10.82
N ALA A 622 9.92 -3.03 9.65
CA ALA A 622 8.68 -2.59 9.03
C ALA A 622 7.46 -3.08 9.85
N PRO A 623 6.44 -2.24 10.09
CA PRO A 623 5.31 -2.59 10.96
C PRO A 623 4.55 -3.85 10.54
N TRP A 624 4.46 -4.10 9.23
CA TRP A 624 3.73 -5.25 8.70
C TRP A 624 4.37 -6.62 9.04
N PHE A 625 5.59 -6.67 9.61
CA PHE A 625 6.17 -7.91 10.14
C PHE A 625 5.58 -8.36 11.48
N TYR A 626 4.84 -7.50 12.18
CA TYR A 626 4.23 -7.84 13.47
C TYR A 626 2.95 -8.67 13.33
N ASP A 627 2.36 -8.71 12.14
CA ASP A 627 1.11 -9.40 11.86
C ASP A 627 1.24 -10.35 10.65
N LEU A 628 0.73 -11.58 10.80
CA LEU A 628 0.88 -12.61 9.77
C LEU A 628 -0.02 -12.36 8.57
N GLU A 629 -1.21 -11.82 8.78
CA GLU A 629 -2.14 -11.51 7.68
C GLU A 629 -1.59 -10.37 6.82
N SER A 630 -0.98 -9.36 7.45
CA SER A 630 -0.23 -8.31 6.76
C SER A 630 0.91 -8.86 5.90
N ILE A 631 1.70 -9.82 6.42
CA ILE A 631 2.75 -10.51 5.63
C ILE A 631 2.14 -11.22 4.42
N LYS A 632 1.04 -11.98 4.60
CA LYS A 632 0.37 -12.72 3.52
C LYS A 632 -0.23 -11.81 2.46
N LYS A 633 -0.80 -10.66 2.87
CA LYS A 633 -1.38 -9.67 1.95
C LYS A 633 -0.30 -9.00 1.09
N LEU A 634 0.83 -8.65 1.71
CA LEU A 634 1.86 -7.85 1.06
C LEU A 634 2.85 -8.68 0.24
N LEU A 635 3.23 -9.87 0.69
CA LEU A 635 4.23 -10.71 0.02
C LEU A 635 3.60 -11.85 -0.80
N PRO A 636 4.24 -12.28 -1.90
CA PRO A 636 3.82 -13.49 -2.61
C PRO A 636 3.89 -14.72 -1.70
N ALA A 637 2.92 -15.62 -1.85
CA ALA A 637 2.79 -16.83 -1.04
C ALA A 637 4.08 -17.67 -0.92
N PRO A 638 4.92 -17.83 -1.98
CA PRO A 638 6.20 -18.53 -1.84
C PRO A 638 7.18 -17.87 -0.85
N VAL A 639 7.12 -16.56 -0.63
CA VAL A 639 8.07 -15.84 0.25
C VAL A 639 7.57 -15.77 1.69
N VAL A 640 6.27 -15.95 1.94
CA VAL A 640 5.65 -15.86 3.27
C VAL A 640 6.36 -16.72 4.33
N PRO A 641 6.69 -18.01 4.09
CA PRO A 641 7.38 -18.83 5.10
C PRO A 641 8.75 -18.29 5.51
N LEU A 642 9.45 -17.61 4.59
CA LEU A 642 10.75 -17.00 4.85
C LEU A 642 10.61 -15.69 5.63
N ALA A 643 9.61 -14.88 5.30
CA ALA A 643 9.29 -13.66 6.04
C ALA A 643 8.79 -13.95 7.47
N GLN A 644 8.06 -15.05 7.66
CA GLN A 644 7.57 -15.48 8.96
C GLN A 644 8.71 -15.75 9.96
N ILE A 645 9.93 -16.06 9.49
CA ILE A 645 11.12 -16.18 10.35
C ILE A 645 11.35 -14.89 11.16
N LEU A 646 11.17 -13.72 10.55
CA LEU A 646 11.35 -12.43 11.22
C LEU A 646 10.23 -12.18 12.24
N GLN A 647 8.99 -12.50 11.90
CA GLN A 647 7.86 -12.40 12.83
C GLN A 647 8.10 -13.26 14.08
N LEU A 648 8.54 -14.51 13.90
CA LEU A 648 8.87 -15.41 15.01
C LEU A 648 10.03 -14.85 15.85
N ARG A 649 11.03 -14.23 15.23
CA ARG A 649 12.13 -13.54 15.94
C ARG A 649 11.62 -12.36 16.76
N LEU A 650 10.70 -11.57 16.23
CA LEU A 650 10.08 -10.44 16.94
C LEU A 650 9.30 -10.91 18.18
N LEU A 651 8.46 -11.93 18.03
CA LEU A 651 7.72 -12.51 19.17
C LEU A 651 8.66 -13.02 20.26
N LEU A 652 9.78 -13.64 19.88
CA LEU A 652 10.80 -14.11 20.81
C LEU A 652 11.49 -12.95 21.54
N MET A 653 11.89 -11.90 20.82
CA MET A 653 12.50 -10.69 21.40
C MET A 653 11.54 -9.97 22.36
N ASP A 654 10.25 -9.96 22.05
CA ASP A 654 9.19 -9.37 22.88
C ASP A 654 8.71 -10.29 24.02
N LYS A 655 9.32 -11.47 24.17
CA LYS A 655 8.97 -12.47 25.19
C LYS A 655 7.49 -12.89 25.14
N ARG A 656 6.85 -12.80 23.97
CA ARG A 656 5.46 -13.25 23.71
C ARG A 656 5.45 -14.77 23.47
N TYR A 657 5.92 -15.55 24.44
CA TYR A 657 6.22 -16.98 24.26
C TYR A 657 5.01 -17.84 23.86
N ASN A 658 3.82 -17.58 24.41
CA ASN A 658 2.64 -18.39 24.11
C ASN A 658 2.23 -18.28 22.63
N GLU A 659 2.21 -17.05 22.13
CA GLU A 659 1.93 -16.77 20.72
C GLU A 659 3.04 -17.28 19.82
N PHE A 660 4.31 -17.10 20.23
CA PHE A 660 5.45 -17.69 19.54
C PHE A 660 5.30 -19.20 19.39
N TYR A 661 4.95 -19.94 20.46
CA TYR A 661 4.78 -21.39 20.38
C TYR A 661 3.62 -21.78 19.44
N GLY A 662 2.48 -21.08 19.50
CA GLY A 662 1.36 -21.31 18.59
C GLY A 662 1.73 -21.09 17.12
N ALA A 663 2.35 -19.95 16.83
CA ALA A 663 2.77 -19.59 15.47
C ALA A 663 3.89 -20.49 14.94
N CYS A 664 4.90 -20.79 15.77
CA CYS A 664 6.05 -21.62 15.37
C CYS A 664 5.66 -23.09 15.15
N GLN A 665 4.75 -23.64 15.97
CA GLN A 665 4.27 -25.00 15.78
C GLN A 665 3.49 -25.13 14.47
N LEU A 666 2.58 -24.19 14.19
CA LEU A 666 1.85 -24.16 12.92
C LEU A 666 2.79 -24.05 11.71
N ALA A 667 3.82 -23.20 11.81
CA ALA A 667 4.82 -23.03 10.76
C ALA A 667 5.67 -24.31 10.53
N LEU A 668 6.04 -25.02 11.62
CA LEU A 668 6.74 -26.29 11.54
C LEU A 668 5.86 -27.40 10.97
N ASP A 669 4.60 -27.48 11.38
CA ASP A 669 3.65 -28.46 10.87
C ASP A 669 3.42 -28.24 9.37
N THR A 670 3.33 -26.98 8.92
CA THR A 670 3.25 -26.64 7.49
C THR A 670 4.52 -27.05 6.74
N SER A 671 5.68 -26.87 7.38
CA SER A 671 6.98 -27.24 6.79
C SER A 671 7.24 -28.75 6.77
N LYS A 672 6.63 -29.52 7.69
CA LYS A 672 6.79 -30.98 7.83
C LYS A 672 5.71 -31.78 7.10
N ASN A 673 4.47 -31.28 7.11
CA ASN A 673 3.28 -31.92 6.53
C ASN A 673 3.00 -31.47 5.09
N SER A 674 3.96 -30.83 4.43
CA SER A 674 3.78 -30.35 3.06
C SER A 674 3.50 -31.54 2.14
N THR A 675 2.22 -31.73 1.81
CA THR A 675 1.71 -32.54 0.69
C THR A 675 2.09 -31.97 -0.69
N GLY A 676 2.89 -30.88 -0.71
CA GLY A 676 3.42 -30.23 -1.91
C GLY A 676 4.92 -30.43 -2.11
N ASN A 677 5.42 -30.02 -3.29
CA ASN A 677 6.81 -30.24 -3.71
C ASN A 677 7.82 -29.24 -3.13
N ILE A 678 7.37 -28.17 -2.45
CA ILE A 678 8.23 -27.05 -2.01
C ILE A 678 8.66 -27.25 -0.56
N GLN A 679 9.98 -27.23 -0.30
CA GLN A 679 10.55 -27.30 1.06
C GLN A 679 11.56 -26.16 1.29
N TYR A 680 11.51 -25.55 2.47
CA TYR A 680 12.43 -24.48 2.89
C TYR A 680 13.26 -24.93 4.11
N MET A 681 14.43 -25.52 3.88
CA MET A 681 15.26 -26.03 5.00
C MET A 681 15.69 -24.92 5.94
N ILE A 682 15.99 -23.73 5.41
CA ILE A 682 16.42 -22.61 6.24
C ILE A 682 15.34 -22.16 7.23
N ALA A 683 14.06 -22.20 6.83
CA ALA A 683 12.95 -21.83 7.70
C ALA A 683 12.83 -22.82 8.86
N GLN A 684 12.93 -24.12 8.57
CA GLN A 684 12.94 -25.16 9.59
C GLN A 684 14.10 -25.00 10.57
N VAL A 685 15.31 -24.71 10.07
CA VAL A 685 16.49 -24.47 10.92
C VAL A 685 16.27 -23.28 11.86
N TYR A 686 15.80 -22.13 11.36
CA TYR A 686 15.53 -20.99 12.23
C TYR A 686 14.40 -21.25 13.24
N GLN A 687 13.33 -21.94 12.83
CA GLN A 687 12.23 -22.33 13.73
C GLN A 687 12.74 -23.20 14.89
N LEU A 688 13.55 -24.22 14.59
CA LEU A 688 14.15 -25.10 15.60
C LEU A 688 15.12 -24.33 16.53
N ILE A 689 15.94 -23.43 15.96
CA ILE A 689 16.81 -22.54 16.74
C ILE A 689 15.99 -21.67 17.70
N TYR A 690 14.92 -21.03 17.22
CA TYR A 690 14.10 -20.16 18.07
C TYR A 690 13.34 -20.95 19.13
N LEU A 691 12.88 -22.18 18.84
CA LEU A 691 12.31 -23.07 19.85
C LEU A 691 13.33 -23.44 20.92
N ALA A 692 14.56 -23.75 20.53
CA ALA A 692 15.64 -24.03 21.48
C ALA A 692 15.87 -22.84 22.42
N ILE A 693 15.97 -21.63 21.88
CA ILE A 693 16.14 -20.39 22.66
C ILE A 693 14.92 -20.16 23.58
N ALA A 694 13.70 -20.28 23.06
CA ALA A 694 12.48 -20.06 23.86
C ALA A 694 12.38 -21.06 25.03
N LYS A 695 12.70 -22.34 24.80
CA LYS A 695 12.69 -23.37 25.84
C LYS A 695 13.77 -23.13 26.89
N HIS A 696 14.96 -22.71 26.46
CA HIS A 696 16.04 -22.34 27.37
C HIS A 696 15.65 -21.17 28.27
N ASN A 697 15.11 -20.09 27.69
CA ASN A 697 14.65 -18.92 28.43
C ASN A 697 13.52 -19.23 29.42
N ASN A 698 12.73 -20.27 29.15
CA ASN A 698 11.66 -20.77 30.03
C ASN A 698 12.12 -21.87 31.02
N GLY A 699 13.43 -22.08 31.20
CA GLY A 699 13.97 -23.01 32.19
C GLY A 699 13.81 -24.48 31.82
N LYS A 700 13.66 -24.81 30.53
CA LYS A 700 13.51 -26.18 30.01
C LYS A 700 14.74 -26.60 29.18
N PRO A 701 15.90 -26.81 29.81
CA PRO A 701 17.17 -27.02 29.09
C PRO A 701 17.22 -28.33 28.29
N LEU A 702 16.55 -29.40 28.74
CA LEU A 702 16.51 -30.67 28.01
C LEU A 702 15.72 -30.56 26.70
N GLU A 703 14.54 -29.93 26.74
CA GLU A 703 13.75 -29.65 25.53
C GLU A 703 14.52 -28.71 24.59
N ALA A 704 15.21 -27.71 25.14
CA ALA A 704 16.05 -26.79 24.35
C ALA A 704 17.19 -27.52 23.60
N GLN A 705 17.88 -28.44 24.27
CA GLN A 705 18.94 -29.25 23.66
C GLN A 705 18.41 -30.14 22.54
N GLN A 706 17.21 -30.70 22.69
CA GLN A 706 16.62 -31.54 21.65
C GLN A 706 16.39 -30.74 20.37
N TYR A 707 15.73 -29.58 20.44
CA TYR A 707 15.51 -28.74 19.27
C TYR A 707 16.82 -28.26 18.65
N LEU A 708 17.82 -27.93 19.48
CA LEU A 708 19.13 -27.54 18.99
C LEU A 708 19.83 -28.67 18.23
N ARG A 709 19.74 -29.91 18.75
CA ARG A 709 20.29 -31.09 18.07
C ARG A 709 19.63 -31.30 16.71
N GLU A 710 18.30 -31.22 16.65
CA GLU A 710 17.55 -31.33 15.38
C GLU A 710 17.98 -30.24 14.39
N ALA A 711 18.17 -29.00 14.85
CA ALA A 711 18.65 -27.91 13.99
C ALA A 711 20.07 -28.18 13.45
N LEU A 712 20.98 -28.67 14.30
CA LEU A 712 22.35 -29.00 13.91
C LEU A 712 22.40 -30.18 12.93
N GLU A 713 21.62 -31.23 13.17
CA GLU A 713 21.51 -32.38 12.26
C GLU A 713 21.03 -31.96 10.86
N ALA A 714 20.14 -30.97 10.78
CA ALA A 714 19.68 -30.42 9.51
C ALA A 714 20.73 -29.55 8.79
N ALA A 715 21.54 -28.78 9.53
CA ALA A 715 22.41 -27.74 8.97
C ALA A 715 23.87 -28.16 8.74
N LEU A 716 24.42 -29.02 9.61
CA LEU A 716 25.83 -29.42 9.59
C LEU A 716 26.27 -30.18 8.33
N PRO A 717 25.46 -31.08 7.72
CA PRO A 717 25.87 -31.79 6.51
C PRO A 717 26.25 -30.86 5.33
N ASP A 718 25.66 -29.67 5.26
CA ASP A 718 25.96 -28.65 4.24
C ASP A 718 26.85 -27.50 4.78
N GLN A 719 27.35 -27.64 6.01
CA GLN A 719 28.20 -26.66 6.72
C GLN A 719 27.52 -25.30 6.97
N ILE A 720 26.21 -25.30 7.20
CA ILE A 720 25.45 -24.07 7.45
C ILE A 720 25.57 -23.65 8.92
N TYR A 721 26.46 -22.69 9.20
CA TYR A 721 26.83 -22.27 10.56
C TYR A 721 26.25 -20.92 10.98
N LEU A 722 26.16 -19.97 10.04
CA LEU A 722 25.82 -18.59 10.34
C LEU A 722 24.47 -18.40 11.06
N PRO A 723 23.39 -19.15 10.77
CA PRO A 723 22.11 -19.01 11.48
C PRO A 723 22.23 -19.15 13.00
N PHE A 724 23.15 -20.01 13.46
CA PHE A 724 23.45 -20.22 14.88
C PHE A 724 24.35 -19.11 15.44
N ALA A 725 25.39 -18.72 14.69
CA ALA A 725 26.31 -17.66 15.11
C ALA A 725 25.62 -16.30 15.28
N GLN A 726 24.53 -16.07 14.56
CA GLN A 726 23.69 -14.87 14.64
C GLN A 726 22.80 -14.82 15.89
N GLN A 727 22.75 -15.87 16.72
CA GLN A 727 21.95 -15.89 17.94
C GLN A 727 22.76 -15.49 19.16
N GLU A 728 22.16 -14.69 20.04
CA GLU A 728 22.75 -14.35 21.33
C GLU A 728 22.77 -15.58 22.25
N HIS A 729 23.79 -15.69 23.11
CA HIS A 729 23.95 -16.77 24.11
C HIS A 729 23.96 -18.22 23.54
N MET A 730 24.08 -18.39 22.21
CA MET A 730 24.13 -19.71 21.57
C MET A 730 25.28 -20.61 22.10
N GLU A 731 26.40 -19.98 22.51
CA GLU A 731 27.56 -20.67 23.09
C GLU A 731 27.23 -21.41 24.41
N GLU A 732 26.30 -20.89 25.21
CA GLU A 732 25.89 -21.52 26.48
C GLU A 732 25.10 -22.79 26.20
N LEU A 733 24.19 -22.72 25.23
CA LEU A 733 23.40 -23.85 24.74
C LEU A 733 24.28 -24.95 24.12
N PHE A 734 25.36 -24.56 23.45
CA PHE A 734 26.35 -25.45 22.86
C PHE A 734 27.19 -26.22 23.90
N SER A 735 27.50 -25.59 25.03
CA SER A 735 28.27 -26.22 26.12
C SER A 735 27.61 -27.46 26.73
N LEU A 736 26.33 -27.67 26.43
CA LEU A 736 25.49 -28.71 27.03
C LEU A 736 25.42 -30.04 26.26
N GLY A 737 26.09 -30.26 25.10
CA GLY A 737 25.96 -31.58 24.48
C GLY A 737 26.61 -31.96 23.14
N CYS A 738 27.43 -31.15 22.46
CA CYS A 738 28.05 -31.58 21.18
C CYS A 738 29.54 -31.19 21.09
N ARG A 739 30.42 -32.15 20.78
CA ARG A 739 31.87 -31.93 20.55
C ARG A 739 32.36 -32.71 19.33
N ASN A 740 32.37 -32.08 18.16
CA ASN A 740 33.01 -32.55 16.90
C ASN A 740 33.81 -31.39 16.27
N ASP A 741 34.68 -31.66 15.29
CA ASP A 741 35.55 -30.64 14.67
C ASP A 741 34.79 -29.47 14.01
N SER A 742 33.61 -29.72 13.41
CA SER A 742 32.71 -28.68 12.86
C SER A 742 32.25 -27.66 13.91
N PHE A 743 32.31 -28.02 15.19
CA PHE A 743 31.92 -27.16 16.29
C PHE A 743 32.94 -26.06 16.57
N THR A 744 34.23 -26.31 16.30
CA THR A 744 35.28 -25.30 16.49
C THR A 744 35.11 -24.13 15.52
N ALA A 745 34.84 -24.42 14.24
CA ALA A 745 34.56 -23.41 13.23
C ALA A 745 33.30 -22.59 13.57
N LEU A 746 32.24 -23.28 14.02
CA LEU A 746 31.01 -22.64 14.46
C LEU A 746 31.22 -21.71 15.66
N MET A 747 31.95 -22.16 16.68
CA MET A 747 32.25 -21.35 17.86
C MET A 747 33.11 -20.12 17.53
N GLU A 748 34.06 -20.24 16.61
CA GLU A 748 34.84 -19.08 16.15
C GLU A 748 33.96 -18.10 15.38
N LEU A 749 33.04 -18.59 14.55
CA LEU A 749 32.06 -17.75 13.85
C LEU A 749 31.13 -17.01 14.83
N CYS A 750 30.66 -17.68 15.90
CA CYS A 750 29.88 -17.04 16.97
C CYS A 750 30.63 -15.86 17.60
N LYS A 751 31.92 -16.03 17.91
CA LYS A 751 32.76 -14.96 18.49
C LYS A 751 32.93 -13.79 17.52
N ARG A 752 33.23 -14.07 16.25
CA ARG A 752 33.35 -13.05 15.20
C ARG A 752 32.07 -12.24 15.07
N GLN A 753 30.93 -12.93 14.94
CA GLN A 753 29.61 -12.33 14.82
C GLN A 753 29.29 -11.45 16.04
N ARG A 754 29.49 -11.94 17.27
CA ARG A 754 29.25 -11.17 18.49
C ARG A 754 30.11 -9.91 18.55
N LYS A 755 31.41 -10.03 18.22
CA LYS A 755 32.33 -8.89 18.19
C LYS A 755 31.89 -7.86 17.17
N GLY A 756 31.56 -8.29 15.95
CA GLY A 756 31.12 -7.42 14.86
C GLY A 756 29.81 -6.69 15.19
N VAL A 757 28.79 -7.41 15.67
CA VAL A 757 27.52 -6.81 16.16
C VAL A 757 27.78 -5.77 17.24
N SER A 758 28.68 -6.04 18.20
CA SER A 758 29.03 -5.07 19.25
C SER A 758 29.64 -3.78 18.69
N ILE A 759 30.51 -3.88 17.68
CA ILE A 759 31.12 -2.72 17.02
C ILE A 759 30.07 -1.90 16.27
N ILE A 760 29.23 -2.56 15.45
CA ILE A 760 28.19 -1.88 14.68
C ILE A 760 27.14 -1.23 15.60
N ARG A 761 26.64 -1.93 16.62
CA ARG A 761 25.69 -1.35 17.59
C ARG A 761 26.27 -0.12 18.29
N LYS A 762 27.55 -0.16 18.68
CA LYS A 762 28.22 1.01 19.25
C LYS A 762 28.23 2.17 18.26
N ALA A 763 28.59 1.94 17.01
CA ALA A 763 28.57 2.98 15.98
C ALA A 763 27.17 3.58 15.77
N ILE A 764 26.11 2.75 15.70
CA ILE A 764 24.73 3.23 15.56
C ILE A 764 24.31 4.10 16.75
N ILE A 765 24.61 3.67 17.99
CA ILE A 765 24.33 4.47 19.19
C ILE A 765 25.08 5.80 19.12
N GLN A 766 26.33 5.79 18.65
CA GLN A 766 27.13 6.99 18.52
C GLN A 766 26.59 7.96 17.46
N ASP A 767 26.05 7.45 16.35
CA ASP A 767 25.47 8.24 15.27
C ASP A 767 24.11 8.86 15.68
N LYS A 768 23.31 8.12 16.45
CA LYS A 768 22.02 8.60 17.00
C LYS A 768 22.16 9.49 18.23
N SER A 769 23.34 9.54 18.83
CA SER A 769 23.57 10.28 20.07
C SER A 769 23.54 11.78 19.81
N PRO A 770 22.78 12.57 20.57
CA PRO A 770 22.80 14.03 20.46
C PRO A 770 24.13 14.63 20.95
N LEU A 771 25.01 13.81 21.53
CA LEU A 771 26.30 14.22 22.06
C LEU A 771 27.41 14.14 21.02
N THR A 772 28.23 15.18 20.95
CA THR A 772 29.49 15.13 20.21
C THR A 772 30.46 14.11 20.84
N PRO A 773 31.46 13.60 20.11
CA PRO A 773 32.43 12.64 20.65
C PRO A 773 33.08 13.11 21.96
N ARG A 774 33.39 14.42 22.06
CA ARG A 774 34.02 15.04 23.22
C ARG A 774 33.06 15.19 24.41
N GLU A 775 31.79 15.48 24.15
CA GLU A 775 30.74 15.47 25.17
C GLU A 775 30.49 14.06 25.71
N ARG A 776 30.51 13.05 24.84
CA ARG A 776 30.33 11.64 25.21
C ARG A 776 31.48 11.13 26.07
N GLU A 777 32.72 11.44 25.72
CA GLU A 777 33.90 11.08 26.51
C GLU A 777 33.80 11.62 27.94
N MET A 778 33.44 12.90 28.11
CA MET A 778 33.23 13.50 29.43
C MET A 778 32.03 12.89 30.17
N ALA A 779 30.94 12.59 29.46
CA ALA A 779 29.77 11.95 30.03
C ALA A 779 30.07 10.51 30.51
N GLN A 780 30.91 9.78 29.78
CA GLN A 780 31.31 8.41 30.12
C GLN A 780 32.24 8.38 31.34
N LEU A 781 33.19 9.31 31.43
CA LEU A 781 34.00 9.49 32.64
C LEU A 781 33.14 9.95 33.85
N ALA A 782 32.14 10.80 33.63
CA ALA A 782 31.18 11.15 34.68
C ALA A 782 30.35 9.92 35.12
N LYS A 783 30.03 9.01 34.20
CA LYS A 783 29.33 7.74 34.47
C LYS A 783 30.17 6.77 35.31
N GLU A 784 31.50 6.81 35.16
CA GLU A 784 32.48 6.11 36.03
C GLU A 784 32.60 6.74 37.44
N ARG A 785 31.71 7.69 37.80
CA ARG A 785 31.65 8.42 39.07
C ARG A 785 32.79 9.41 39.33
N LEU A 786 33.69 9.65 38.39
CA LEU A 786 34.74 10.67 38.49
C LEU A 786 34.16 12.09 38.69
N SER A 787 34.75 12.89 39.56
CA SER A 787 34.41 14.30 39.80
C SER A 787 34.86 15.17 38.62
N ALA A 788 34.28 16.37 38.48
CA ALA A 788 34.65 17.29 37.40
C ALA A 788 36.15 17.63 37.40
N LYS A 789 36.79 17.64 38.57
CA LYS A 789 38.23 17.84 38.73
C LYS A 789 39.04 16.63 38.24
N GLU A 790 38.65 15.42 38.62
CA GLU A 790 39.33 14.20 38.16
C GLU A 790 39.19 13.97 36.64
N ILE A 791 38.02 14.34 36.08
CA ILE A 791 37.81 14.32 34.62
C ILE A 791 38.71 15.35 33.94
N ALA A 792 38.82 16.56 34.51
CA ALA A 792 39.66 17.62 34.00
C ALA A 792 41.14 17.23 33.99
N ASP A 793 41.61 16.61 35.07
CA ASP A 793 42.98 16.10 35.20
C ASP A 793 43.26 14.95 34.21
N LYS A 794 42.30 14.04 34.02
CA LYS A 794 42.42 12.89 33.09
C LYS A 794 42.40 13.30 31.61
N LEU A 795 41.67 14.36 31.28
CA LEU A 795 41.55 14.89 29.92
C LEU A 795 42.47 16.09 29.62
N TYR A 796 43.30 16.50 30.59
CA TYR A 796 44.20 17.67 30.49
C TYR A 796 43.49 18.97 30.05
N ILE A 797 42.33 19.26 30.65
CA ILE A 797 41.52 20.47 30.37
C ILE A 797 41.12 21.17 31.68
N SER A 798 40.51 22.36 31.60
CA SER A 798 40.06 23.08 32.80
C SER A 798 38.80 22.45 33.42
N GLU A 799 38.69 22.47 34.75
CA GLU A 799 37.49 22.02 35.49
C GLU A 799 36.23 22.79 35.07
N MET A 800 36.36 24.09 34.74
CA MET A 800 35.24 24.89 34.22
C MET A 800 34.75 24.35 32.87
N THR A 801 35.66 23.95 31.98
CA THR A 801 35.31 23.33 30.70
C THR A 801 34.55 22.03 30.91
N VAL A 802 34.97 21.18 31.84
CA VAL A 802 34.24 19.95 32.18
C VAL A 802 32.83 20.24 32.69
N LYS A 803 32.67 21.22 33.61
CA LYS A 803 31.35 21.59 34.14
C LYS A 803 30.43 22.18 33.06
N ALA A 804 30.96 23.01 32.16
CA ALA A 804 30.20 23.58 31.05
C ALA A 804 29.76 22.50 30.05
N THR A 805 30.67 21.60 29.67
CA THR A 805 30.37 20.48 28.77
C THR A 805 29.37 19.51 29.39
N LEU A 806 29.49 19.18 30.69
CA LEU A 806 28.51 18.33 31.38
C LEU A 806 27.13 18.99 31.49
N ARG A 807 27.04 20.32 31.62
CA ARG A 807 25.75 21.03 31.49
C ARG A 807 25.15 20.91 30.10
N SER A 808 25.97 21.05 29.04
CA SER A 808 25.53 20.81 27.65
C SER A 808 25.03 19.38 27.46
N VAL A 809 25.78 18.39 27.97
CA VAL A 809 25.38 16.96 27.96
C VAL A 809 24.04 16.76 28.65
N TYR A 810 23.86 17.33 29.85
CA TYR A 810 22.61 17.19 30.61
C TYR A 810 21.43 17.82 29.86
N SER A 811 21.63 18.98 29.26
CA SER A 811 20.61 19.63 28.41
C SER A 811 20.27 18.80 27.17
N LYS A 812 21.27 18.24 26.48
CA LYS A 812 21.08 17.46 25.25
C LYS A 812 20.44 16.08 25.50
N LEU A 813 20.64 15.50 26.67
CA LEU A 813 20.06 14.22 27.08
C LEU A 813 18.74 14.36 27.83
N ASP A 814 18.30 15.59 28.09
CA ASP A 814 17.13 15.96 28.90
C ASP A 814 17.17 15.29 30.28
N ILE A 815 18.24 15.58 31.03
CA ILE A 815 18.47 15.10 32.40
C ILE A 815 18.95 16.23 33.29
N HIS A 816 18.68 16.12 34.60
CA HIS A 816 18.98 17.18 35.57
C HIS A 816 20.06 16.81 36.59
N SER A 817 20.54 15.56 36.56
CA SER A 817 21.52 15.09 37.55
C SER A 817 22.52 14.08 37.00
N LYS A 818 23.69 14.01 37.66
CA LYS A 818 24.69 12.95 37.42
C LYS A 818 24.13 11.56 37.71
N ALA A 819 23.13 11.46 38.59
CA ALA A 819 22.46 10.21 38.92
C ALA A 819 21.61 9.70 37.74
N GLU A 820 20.89 10.60 37.05
CA GLU A 820 20.14 10.28 35.83
C GLU A 820 21.06 9.91 34.65
N LEU A 821 22.26 10.50 34.58
CA LEU A 821 23.26 10.12 33.57
C LEU A 821 23.66 8.63 33.67
N LEU A 822 23.61 8.04 34.88
CA LEU A 822 23.97 6.63 35.09
C LEU A 822 22.98 5.68 34.40
N THR A 823 21.72 6.07 34.23
CA THR A 823 20.65 5.23 33.67
C THR A 823 20.43 5.48 32.17
N LYS A 824 20.89 6.61 31.61
CA LYS A 824 20.79 6.93 30.17
C LYS A 824 21.82 6.18 29.31
N LYS A 825 21.41 5.78 28.10
CA LYS A 825 22.27 5.27 27.02
C LYS A 825 22.49 6.41 26.01
N PHE A 826 23.73 6.67 25.60
CA PHE A 826 24.14 7.78 24.72
C PHE A 826 25.51 7.53 24.08
#